data_AF-A0A960K512-F1
#
_entry.id   AF-A0A960K512-F1
#
_cell.length_a   1.000
_cell.length_b   1.000
_cell.length_c   1.000
_cell.angle_alpha   90.00
_cell.angle_beta   90.00
_cell.angle_gamma   90.00
#
_symmetry.space_group_name_H-M   'P 1'
#
loop_
_entity.id
_entity.type
_entity.pdbx_description
1 polymer ?
#
loop_
_entity_poly.entity_id
_entity_poly.type
_entity_poly.pdbx_seq_one_letter_code
_entity_poly.pdbx_strand_id
1 'polypeptide(L)'
;MKAVILAGGLGKRLRPLTHRIPKPLLPLGGTTAIELAIKGLARHGVKEVFIASGYRAEQVEAHLGDGSRYGVELRYSVESEPLGTCGPLSLLREELDEPFLLMNGDVVTDLDFAAAYRFARRQEAELTVVTQEDVLSYRYGVVRTEGDDVVGIEEKPNLSNEVLTGIYVVSPAVFDLVPEGRSYGIDELIADLLERGRKVVRYAAEGYWRDIGDPESYRLAKGEVAAQFGLPAPAADDDSWSPLTRWPEVEQWLRSPWLIVGALFLLATLSHVLSHPVSYGETQTLMYAKQFAEPDFLPGDWYLSVSQPVRVPFQLLILPLIKVLPLDAVSPLARMLCYLCVTFGLGFLAYRLRIHAAFAFIALGFFLWIDQGLLPAQEWILKRAESKVIAYALVLLALQALLARRLRWAGALAGLATTFHILVGGWSSVALGLAMVVGREGSWRQRAEAALAWCVTGSAALYFVLSRLGEPSPEGFDAAWLWVHFRNPHYLLVSWWDFPPFKVATLVVLIAVLAAAPRLFPERAREFRLASFFALFTLAPFVLGLAVSPFPFASKVLQYYPFRVADTLVPLLGLLIIVPAFFRYVLPRAARLPVAGVLVVLITLGVTGQFLHDLDRLGEYPRGGYWGSTHKTKELYAICDWVQENTPRGSRMIVSPRINVIPYLCERPVVVTFRDVPSSAVDLEEWYQRLIDFNAGEVPNKQGYAAANEIDRTFNRMTERQYLELGKEYDGRYLLVYRRPNLALPRVYAHDRWAVYLLDPVSD
;
A
#
# COMPACT_ATOMS: atom_id res chain seq x y z
N MET A 1 -1.21 -45.55 35.87
CA MET A 1 -0.46 -44.42 35.26
C MET A 1 -1.26 -43.16 35.45
N LYS A 2 -0.75 -42.31 36.34
CA LYS A 2 -1.20 -40.94 36.59
C LYS A 2 -0.27 -39.95 35.88
N ALA A 3 -0.77 -38.76 35.58
CA ALA A 3 0.04 -37.67 35.05
C ALA A 3 -0.31 -36.33 35.70
N VAL A 4 0.64 -35.40 35.73
CA VAL A 4 0.48 -34.02 36.17
C VAL A 4 0.89 -33.10 35.04
N ILE A 5 0.02 -32.16 34.65
CA ILE A 5 0.31 -31.11 33.67
C ILE A 5 0.37 -29.76 34.37
N LEU A 6 1.50 -29.06 34.22
CA LEU A 6 1.71 -27.74 34.78
C LEU A 6 1.14 -26.63 33.88
N ALA A 7 0.16 -25.90 34.40
CA ALA A 7 -0.62 -24.89 33.69
C ALA A 7 -0.68 -23.52 34.41
N GLY A 8 0.18 -23.27 35.41
CA GLY A 8 0.14 -22.07 36.26
C GLY A 8 0.84 -20.82 35.75
N GLY A 9 1.72 -20.93 34.74
CA GLY A 9 2.61 -19.84 34.32
C GLY A 9 1.92 -18.62 33.69
N LEU A 10 2.39 -17.41 34.05
CA LEU A 10 1.88 -16.12 33.54
C LEU A 10 2.13 -15.86 32.04
N GLY A 11 3.01 -16.63 31.39
CA GLY A 11 3.31 -16.49 29.96
C GLY A 11 3.78 -15.10 29.53
N LYS A 12 4.54 -14.38 30.37
CA LYS A 12 4.92 -12.96 30.15
C LYS A 12 5.59 -12.69 28.80
N ARG A 13 6.37 -13.64 28.27
CA ARG A 13 7.08 -13.55 26.98
C ARG A 13 6.15 -13.54 25.76
N LEU A 14 4.92 -14.03 25.92
CA LEU A 14 3.92 -14.12 24.84
C LEU A 14 2.88 -13.00 24.89
N ARG A 15 3.10 -11.97 25.70
CA ARG A 15 2.21 -10.81 25.74
C ARG A 15 2.24 -10.08 24.39
N PRO A 16 1.09 -9.59 23.88
CA PRO A 16 -0.19 -9.45 24.59
C PRO A 16 -1.14 -10.68 24.52
N LEU A 17 -0.78 -11.78 23.84
CA LEU A 17 -1.67 -12.94 23.68
C LEU A 17 -2.12 -13.50 25.03
N THR A 18 -1.17 -13.63 25.95
CA THR A 18 -1.38 -14.18 27.29
C THR A 18 -2.06 -13.23 28.27
N HIS A 19 -2.44 -12.01 27.86
CA HIS A 19 -3.33 -11.17 28.67
C HIS A 19 -4.74 -11.73 28.76
N ARG A 20 -5.20 -12.42 27.72
CA ARG A 20 -6.59 -12.88 27.57
C ARG A 20 -6.75 -14.38 27.68
N ILE A 21 -5.75 -15.15 27.25
CA ILE A 21 -5.79 -16.61 27.16
C ILE A 21 -4.56 -17.17 27.90
N PRO A 22 -4.70 -18.12 28.85
CA PRO A 22 -3.54 -18.72 29.51
C PRO A 22 -2.68 -19.49 28.50
N LYS A 23 -1.36 -19.52 28.71
CA LYS A 23 -0.38 -20.08 27.75
C LYS A 23 -0.76 -21.50 27.25
N PRO A 24 -1.18 -22.45 28.12
CA PRO A 24 -1.54 -23.81 27.67
C PRO A 24 -2.75 -23.86 26.72
N LEU A 25 -3.63 -22.86 26.78
CA LEU A 25 -4.82 -22.74 25.93
C LEU A 25 -4.58 -21.95 24.63
N LEU A 26 -3.32 -21.61 24.30
CA LEU A 26 -3.04 -20.93 23.05
C LEU A 26 -3.44 -21.82 21.84
N PRO A 27 -4.16 -21.26 20.85
CA PRO A 27 -4.74 -22.04 19.76
C PRO A 27 -3.71 -22.52 18.72
N LEU A 28 -3.72 -23.82 18.44
CA LEU A 28 -2.88 -24.54 17.48
C LEU A 28 -3.76 -25.37 16.53
N GLY A 29 -4.27 -24.78 15.44
CA GLY A 29 -4.98 -25.58 14.41
C GLY A 29 -6.33 -26.16 14.86
N GLY A 30 -7.10 -25.43 15.66
CA GLY A 30 -8.40 -25.89 16.17
C GLY A 30 -8.34 -26.73 17.44
N THR A 31 -7.15 -26.91 18.02
CA THR A 31 -6.91 -27.49 19.36
C THR A 31 -5.99 -26.55 20.15
N THR A 32 -5.69 -26.85 21.41
CA THR A 32 -4.63 -26.17 22.18
C THR A 32 -3.47 -27.12 22.53
N ALA A 33 -2.36 -26.58 23.05
CA ALA A 33 -1.19 -27.37 23.43
C ALA A 33 -1.53 -28.40 24.52
N ILE A 34 -2.28 -27.98 25.55
CA ILE A 34 -2.69 -28.88 26.64
C ILE A 34 -3.64 -29.98 26.17
N GLU A 35 -4.49 -29.71 25.17
CA GLU A 35 -5.36 -30.74 24.60
C GLU A 35 -4.59 -31.80 23.83
N LEU A 36 -3.52 -31.41 23.13
CA LEU A 36 -2.63 -32.36 22.45
C LEU A 36 -1.91 -33.23 23.47
N ALA A 37 -1.42 -32.63 24.56
CA ALA A 37 -0.81 -33.33 25.68
C ALA A 37 -1.75 -34.37 26.30
N ILE A 38 -2.97 -33.98 26.69
CA ILE A 38 -3.96 -34.87 27.29
C ILE A 38 -4.31 -36.03 26.35
N LYS A 39 -4.57 -35.75 25.06
CA LYS A 39 -4.83 -36.79 24.05
C LYS A 39 -3.62 -37.71 23.85
N GLY A 40 -2.41 -37.18 23.97
CA GLY A 40 -1.17 -37.95 23.92
C GLY A 40 -1.06 -38.90 25.12
N LEU A 41 -1.27 -38.39 26.34
CA LEU A 41 -1.25 -39.18 27.57
C LEU A 41 -2.31 -40.30 27.54
N ALA A 42 -3.54 -39.98 27.13
CA ALA A 42 -4.64 -40.94 27.00
C ALA A 42 -4.28 -42.09 26.04
N ARG A 43 -3.73 -41.77 24.85
CA ARG A 43 -3.27 -42.76 23.86
C ARG A 43 -2.18 -43.68 24.40
N HIS A 44 -1.39 -43.21 25.37
CA HIS A 44 -0.34 -43.98 26.00
C HIS A 44 -0.78 -44.66 27.30
N GLY A 45 -2.08 -44.70 27.62
CA GLY A 45 -2.62 -45.50 28.73
C GLY A 45 -2.68 -44.78 30.08
N VAL A 46 -2.51 -43.46 30.11
CA VAL A 46 -2.82 -42.64 31.30
C VAL A 46 -4.33 -42.54 31.45
N LYS A 47 -4.84 -42.76 32.67
CA LYS A 47 -6.29 -42.72 32.97
C LYS A 47 -6.70 -41.48 33.74
N GLU A 48 -5.78 -40.94 34.53
CA GLU A 48 -6.04 -39.83 35.44
C GLU A 48 -4.95 -38.77 35.25
N VAL A 49 -5.36 -37.52 35.04
CA VAL A 49 -4.47 -36.39 34.80
C VAL A 49 -4.83 -35.24 35.73
N PHE A 50 -3.86 -34.82 36.53
CA PHE A 50 -3.97 -33.66 37.41
C PHE A 50 -3.49 -32.41 36.66
N ILE A 51 -4.34 -31.40 36.55
CA ILE A 51 -4.02 -30.11 35.97
C ILE A 51 -3.65 -29.16 37.11
N ALA A 52 -2.34 -28.95 37.29
CA ALA A 52 -1.79 -28.02 38.26
C ALA A 52 -1.82 -26.60 37.67
N SER A 53 -2.88 -25.86 37.95
CA SER A 53 -3.19 -24.56 37.37
C SER A 53 -3.01 -23.42 38.37
N GLY A 54 -2.94 -22.19 37.87
CA GLY A 54 -2.76 -20.99 38.69
C GLY A 54 -3.32 -19.79 37.95
N TYR A 55 -2.52 -19.13 37.11
CA TYR A 55 -2.99 -18.01 36.30
C TYR A 55 -4.19 -18.38 35.41
N ARG A 56 -5.35 -17.73 35.66
CA ARG A 56 -6.62 -17.97 34.94
C ARG A 56 -7.08 -19.43 34.98
N ALA A 57 -6.88 -20.12 36.11
CA ALA A 57 -7.32 -21.51 36.33
C ALA A 57 -8.77 -21.78 35.89
N GLU A 58 -9.70 -20.87 36.20
CA GLU A 58 -11.11 -20.93 35.81
C GLU A 58 -11.30 -21.11 34.29
N GLN A 59 -10.46 -20.47 33.46
CA GLN A 59 -10.55 -20.62 32.01
C GLN A 59 -10.01 -21.97 31.53
N VAL A 60 -8.98 -22.50 32.20
CA VAL A 60 -8.43 -23.83 31.93
C VAL A 60 -9.46 -24.91 32.24
N GLU A 61 -10.08 -24.82 33.42
CA GLU A 61 -11.13 -25.74 33.84
C GLU A 61 -12.37 -25.65 32.95
N ALA A 62 -12.87 -24.44 32.69
CA ALA A 62 -14.02 -24.24 31.82
C ALA A 62 -13.75 -24.73 30.39
N HIS A 63 -12.52 -24.57 29.88
CA HIS A 63 -12.16 -25.09 28.57
C HIS A 63 -12.14 -26.61 28.60
N LEU A 64 -11.41 -27.24 29.52
CA LEU A 64 -11.08 -28.67 29.51
C LEU A 64 -12.18 -29.61 30.05
N GLY A 65 -12.99 -29.15 31.00
CA GLY A 65 -14.06 -29.96 31.62
C GLY A 65 -13.54 -31.12 32.47
N ASP A 66 -14.33 -32.19 32.61
CA ASP A 66 -13.99 -33.35 33.46
C ASP A 66 -13.01 -34.35 32.80
N GLY A 67 -12.63 -34.13 31.54
CA GLY A 67 -11.73 -35.03 30.81
C GLY A 67 -12.41 -36.12 29.98
N SER A 68 -13.71 -36.36 30.18
CA SER A 68 -14.45 -37.44 29.52
C SER A 68 -14.30 -37.44 27.99
N ARG A 69 -14.27 -36.24 27.39
CA ARG A 69 -14.07 -36.02 25.95
C ARG A 69 -12.70 -36.47 25.40
N TYR A 70 -11.73 -36.70 26.29
CA TYR A 70 -10.39 -37.17 25.95
C TYR A 70 -10.13 -38.61 26.38
N GLY A 71 -11.10 -39.26 27.04
CA GLY A 71 -10.94 -40.61 27.57
C GLY A 71 -10.09 -40.71 28.84
N VAL A 72 -9.97 -39.62 29.61
CA VAL A 72 -9.28 -39.57 30.90
C VAL A 72 -10.14 -38.87 31.95
N GLU A 73 -9.81 -39.05 33.22
CA GLU A 73 -10.33 -38.26 34.33
C GLU A 73 -9.40 -37.05 34.57
N LEU A 74 -9.93 -35.83 34.46
CA LEU A 74 -9.19 -34.61 34.80
C LEU A 74 -9.52 -34.16 36.22
N ARG A 75 -8.49 -33.95 37.04
CA ARG A 75 -8.59 -33.32 38.36
C ARG A 75 -7.83 -32.01 38.38
N TYR A 76 -8.36 -30.99 39.03
CA TYR A 76 -7.75 -29.67 39.06
C TYR A 76 -7.15 -29.38 40.43
N SER A 77 -5.88 -28.97 40.44
CA SER A 77 -5.22 -28.43 41.62
C SER A 77 -4.82 -26.99 41.32
N VAL A 78 -5.33 -26.04 42.11
CA VAL A 78 -5.15 -24.61 41.85
C VAL A 78 -4.19 -24.05 42.89
N GLU A 79 -3.03 -23.55 42.44
CA GLU A 79 -2.10 -22.83 43.28
C GLU A 79 -2.57 -21.38 43.50
N SER A 80 -2.52 -20.89 44.74
CA SER A 80 -2.85 -19.50 45.07
C SER A 80 -1.72 -18.52 44.72
N GLU A 81 -0.49 -19.01 44.74
CA GLU A 81 0.73 -18.28 44.38
C GLU A 81 1.61 -19.17 43.48
N PRO A 82 2.48 -18.61 42.62
CA PRO A 82 3.34 -19.43 41.77
C PRO A 82 4.34 -20.28 42.58
N LEU A 83 4.17 -21.60 42.59
CA LEU A 83 5.00 -22.55 43.35
C LEU A 83 6.14 -23.17 42.52
N GLY A 84 6.40 -22.68 41.31
CA GLY A 84 7.44 -23.22 40.44
C GLY A 84 6.99 -24.49 39.71
N THR A 85 7.94 -25.37 39.37
CA THR A 85 7.66 -26.57 38.54
C THR A 85 7.32 -27.79 39.39
N CYS A 86 8.00 -27.94 40.54
CA CYS A 86 7.81 -29.06 41.46
C CYS A 86 6.96 -28.69 42.68
N GLY A 87 6.87 -27.40 43.05
CA GLY A 87 6.06 -26.98 44.19
C GLY A 87 4.56 -27.34 44.08
N PRO A 88 3.89 -27.28 42.91
CA PRO A 88 2.50 -27.73 42.79
C PRO A 88 2.27 -29.20 43.15
N LEU A 89 3.32 -30.03 43.10
CA LEU A 89 3.23 -31.44 43.50
C LEU A 89 2.96 -31.59 45.00
N SER A 90 3.34 -30.61 45.84
CA SER A 90 3.09 -30.66 47.28
C SER A 90 1.58 -30.70 47.60
N LEU A 91 0.75 -30.15 46.71
CA LEU A 91 -0.71 -30.13 46.83
C LEU A 91 -1.36 -31.47 46.42
N LEU A 92 -0.59 -32.37 45.82
CA LEU A 92 -1.05 -33.64 45.24
C LEU A 92 -0.40 -34.87 45.90
N ARG A 93 0.29 -34.70 47.03
CA ARG A 93 1.03 -35.77 47.73
C ARG A 93 0.19 -37.01 48.01
N GLU A 94 -1.03 -36.81 48.48
CA GLU A 94 -1.95 -37.91 48.85
C GLU A 94 -2.50 -38.65 47.62
N GLU A 95 -2.51 -37.98 46.46
CA GLU A 95 -3.08 -38.51 45.22
C GLU A 95 -2.02 -39.19 44.33
N LEU A 96 -0.73 -38.97 44.58
CA LEU A 96 0.39 -39.43 43.76
C LEU A 96 1.20 -40.52 44.48
N ASP A 97 0.58 -41.69 44.66
CA ASP A 97 1.10 -42.85 45.39
C ASP A 97 1.90 -43.86 44.55
N GLU A 98 1.88 -43.71 43.22
CA GLU A 98 2.67 -44.47 42.25
C GLU A 98 3.51 -43.54 41.38
N PRO A 99 4.59 -44.02 40.72
CA PRO A 99 5.30 -43.20 39.75
C PRO A 99 4.36 -42.64 38.70
N PHE A 100 4.55 -41.37 38.36
CA PHE A 100 3.65 -40.59 37.52
C PHE A 100 4.44 -39.77 36.49
N LEU A 101 3.76 -39.36 35.41
CA LEU A 101 4.32 -38.43 34.44
C LEU A 101 4.14 -37.00 34.92
N LEU A 102 5.17 -36.17 34.80
CA LEU A 102 5.08 -34.72 35.03
C LEU A 102 5.43 -34.02 33.72
N MET A 103 4.62 -33.06 33.28
CA MET A 103 4.93 -32.29 32.07
C MET A 103 4.49 -30.84 32.12
N ASN A 104 5.19 -29.97 31.39
CA ASN A 104 4.77 -28.59 31.18
C ASN A 104 3.59 -28.52 30.18
N GLY A 105 2.58 -27.70 30.46
CA GLY A 105 1.37 -27.55 29.64
C GLY A 105 1.56 -26.74 28.35
N ASP A 106 2.77 -26.28 28.09
CA ASP A 106 3.19 -25.54 26.89
C ASP A 106 4.06 -26.37 25.94
N VAL A 107 4.20 -27.67 26.22
CA VAL A 107 4.94 -28.59 25.35
C VAL A 107 3.98 -29.21 24.34
N VAL A 108 4.33 -29.09 23.06
CA VAL A 108 3.65 -29.74 21.94
C VAL A 108 4.51 -30.91 21.48
N THR A 109 3.98 -32.13 21.59
CA THR A 109 4.80 -33.34 21.42
C THR A 109 4.01 -34.58 21.00
N ASP A 110 4.67 -35.52 20.32
CA ASP A 110 4.16 -36.87 20.03
C ASP A 110 5.02 -37.99 20.63
N LEU A 111 5.91 -37.66 21.58
CA LEU A 111 6.78 -38.62 22.26
C LEU A 111 5.99 -39.77 22.92
N ASP A 112 6.58 -40.98 22.92
CA ASP A 112 5.98 -42.17 23.57
C ASP A 112 6.13 -42.10 25.10
N PHE A 113 5.10 -41.55 25.75
CA PHE A 113 5.04 -41.44 27.21
C PHE A 113 5.08 -42.80 27.92
N ALA A 114 4.55 -43.86 27.30
CA ALA A 114 4.54 -45.19 27.89
C ALA A 114 5.95 -45.82 27.84
N ALA A 115 6.74 -45.53 26.80
CA ALA A 115 8.14 -45.96 26.73
C ALA A 115 9.00 -45.27 27.80
N ALA A 116 8.86 -43.95 27.96
CA ALA A 116 9.54 -43.21 29.03
C ALA A 116 9.16 -43.77 30.41
N TYR A 117 7.88 -44.05 30.65
CA TYR A 117 7.39 -44.64 31.90
C TYR A 117 7.96 -46.04 32.17
N ARG A 118 7.91 -46.94 31.17
CA ARG A 118 8.48 -48.29 31.27
C ARG A 118 9.99 -48.25 31.48
N PHE A 119 10.69 -47.31 30.88
CA PHE A 119 12.11 -47.10 31.10
C PHE A 119 12.39 -46.69 32.55
N ALA A 120 11.69 -45.67 33.06
CA ALA A 120 11.82 -45.23 34.44
C ALA A 120 11.57 -46.35 35.45
N ARG A 121 10.50 -47.14 35.26
CA ARG A 121 10.18 -48.29 36.10
C ARG A 121 11.27 -49.37 36.09
N ARG A 122 11.87 -49.67 34.93
CA ARG A 122 12.99 -50.63 34.83
C ARG A 122 14.26 -50.12 35.47
N GLN A 123 14.47 -48.80 35.46
CA GLN A 123 15.63 -48.19 36.08
C GLN A 123 15.46 -48.00 37.59
N GLU A 124 14.26 -48.17 38.15
CA GLU A 124 13.98 -47.88 39.57
C GLU A 124 14.49 -46.48 39.97
N ALA A 125 14.40 -45.53 39.03
CA ALA A 125 14.89 -44.17 39.24
C ALA A 125 13.83 -43.32 39.93
N GLU A 126 14.31 -42.40 40.75
CA GLU A 126 13.45 -41.47 41.48
C GLU A 126 12.98 -40.32 40.61
N LEU A 127 13.81 -39.95 39.65
CA LEU A 127 13.50 -39.01 38.60
C LEU A 127 14.10 -39.50 37.28
N THR A 128 13.26 -39.65 36.27
CA THR A 128 13.70 -39.82 34.89
C THR A 128 13.47 -38.52 34.15
N VAL A 129 14.55 -37.90 33.65
CA VAL A 129 14.48 -36.70 32.81
C VAL A 129 14.36 -37.13 31.34
N VAL A 130 13.31 -36.66 30.66
CA VAL A 130 13.15 -36.90 29.23
C VAL A 130 13.89 -35.80 28.47
N THR A 131 14.83 -36.20 27.64
CA THR A 131 15.74 -35.30 26.93
C THR A 131 15.65 -35.47 25.43
N GLN A 132 15.99 -34.41 24.70
CA GLN A 132 16.10 -34.44 23.26
C GLN A 132 17.28 -33.56 22.81
N GLU A 133 17.85 -33.90 21.66
CA GLU A 133 18.90 -33.09 21.03
C GLU A 133 18.27 -31.85 20.36
N ASP A 134 18.71 -30.66 20.75
CA ASP A 134 18.32 -29.38 20.16
C ASP A 134 19.51 -28.73 19.47
N VAL A 135 19.28 -28.25 18.25
CA VAL A 135 20.33 -27.76 17.35
C VAL A 135 20.16 -26.26 17.15
N LEU A 136 21.07 -25.50 17.75
CA LEU A 136 21.14 -24.06 17.60
C LEU A 136 22.11 -23.69 16.47
N SER A 137 21.58 -23.28 15.32
CA SER A 137 22.38 -22.77 14.21
C SER A 137 22.87 -21.34 14.48
N TYR A 138 24.17 -21.16 14.67
CA TYR A 138 24.77 -19.83 14.77
C TYR A 138 24.82 -19.15 13.40
N ARG A 139 24.54 -17.84 13.36
CA ARG A 139 24.53 -17.06 12.10
C ARG A 139 25.91 -16.55 11.69
N TYR A 140 26.91 -16.69 12.56
CA TYR A 140 28.26 -16.16 12.41
C TYR A 140 29.29 -17.26 12.63
N GLY A 141 30.52 -17.03 12.17
CA GLY A 141 31.65 -17.88 12.53
C GLY A 141 32.00 -17.77 14.00
N VAL A 142 32.19 -18.92 14.65
CA VAL A 142 32.67 -19.03 16.03
C VAL A 142 34.17 -19.28 15.99
N VAL A 143 34.92 -18.42 16.66
CA VAL A 143 36.38 -18.48 16.73
C VAL A 143 36.79 -19.19 18.01
N ARG A 144 37.71 -20.15 17.91
CA ARG A 144 38.36 -20.79 19.07
C ARG A 144 39.73 -20.13 19.26
N THR A 145 40.03 -19.71 20.48
CA THR A 145 41.29 -19.04 20.83
C THR A 145 42.02 -19.78 21.95
N GLU A 146 43.35 -19.71 21.92
CA GLU A 146 44.23 -20.05 23.05
C GLU A 146 44.97 -18.76 23.45
N GLY A 147 44.57 -18.15 24.56
CA GLY A 147 44.99 -16.79 24.88
C GLY A 147 44.46 -15.79 23.83
N ASP A 148 45.34 -14.95 23.30
CA ASP A 148 45.03 -13.98 22.25
C ASP A 148 45.13 -14.57 20.82
N ASP A 149 45.65 -15.80 20.69
CA ASP A 149 45.86 -16.45 19.39
C ASP A 149 44.61 -17.22 18.93
N VAL A 150 44.23 -17.04 17.66
CA VAL A 150 43.13 -17.78 17.03
C VAL A 150 43.63 -19.15 16.57
N VAL A 151 43.10 -20.22 17.18
CA VAL A 151 43.47 -21.61 16.88
C VAL A 151 42.44 -22.34 15.99
N GLY A 152 41.28 -21.73 15.73
CA GLY A 152 40.30 -22.30 14.80
C GLY A 152 39.10 -21.38 14.54
N ILE A 153 38.41 -21.63 13.43
CA ILE A 153 37.15 -20.97 13.09
C ILE A 153 36.16 -22.01 12.55
N GLU A 154 34.93 -21.95 13.03
CA GLU A 154 33.82 -22.75 12.55
C GLU A 154 32.75 -21.79 12.03
N GLU A 155 32.52 -21.77 10.71
CA GLU A 155 31.58 -20.82 10.09
C GLU A 155 30.15 -21.34 10.22
N LYS A 156 29.28 -20.56 10.89
CA LYS A 156 27.86 -20.89 11.12
C LYS A 156 27.68 -22.30 11.71
N PRO A 157 28.34 -22.59 12.84
CA PRO A 157 28.27 -23.91 13.43
C PRO A 157 26.86 -24.20 13.93
N ASN A 158 26.52 -25.47 13.94
CA ASN A 158 25.37 -25.98 14.65
C ASN A 158 25.84 -26.42 16.04
N LEU A 159 25.44 -25.69 17.08
CA LEU A 159 25.63 -26.14 18.45
C LEU A 159 24.52 -27.11 18.78
N SER A 160 24.88 -28.39 18.87
CA SER A 160 23.97 -29.43 19.30
C SER A 160 24.13 -29.66 20.79
N ASN A 161 23.05 -29.48 21.55
CA ASN A 161 23.02 -29.76 22.98
C ASN A 161 21.82 -30.65 23.29
N GLU A 162 21.99 -31.49 24.29
CA GLU A 162 20.86 -32.20 24.84
C GLU A 162 20.13 -31.33 25.86
N VAL A 163 18.83 -31.15 25.66
CA VAL A 163 17.98 -30.27 26.45
C VAL A 163 16.89 -31.06 27.18
N LEU A 164 16.42 -30.50 28.30
CA LEU A 164 15.24 -31.00 29.00
C LEU A 164 13.99 -30.70 28.18
N THR A 165 13.17 -31.71 27.94
CA THR A 165 11.91 -31.56 27.18
C THR A 165 10.77 -30.93 28.02
N GLY A 166 10.97 -30.76 29.32
CA GLY A 166 9.90 -30.40 30.24
C GLY A 166 8.93 -31.57 30.49
N ILE A 167 9.35 -32.81 30.22
CA ILE A 167 8.63 -34.05 30.52
C ILE A 167 9.51 -34.92 31.43
N TYR A 168 8.91 -35.52 32.45
CA TYR A 168 9.59 -36.28 33.47
C TYR A 168 8.76 -37.48 33.90
N VAL A 169 9.40 -38.53 34.41
CA VAL A 169 8.74 -39.58 35.19
C VAL A 169 9.26 -39.47 36.62
N VAL A 170 8.35 -39.26 37.56
CA VAL A 170 8.66 -38.89 38.94
C VAL A 170 8.17 -39.98 39.87
N SER A 171 9.02 -40.41 40.80
CA SER A 171 8.65 -41.33 41.88
C SER A 171 8.05 -40.55 43.06
N PRO A 172 7.04 -41.07 43.77
CA PRO A 172 6.52 -40.47 45.00
C PRO A 172 7.60 -40.27 46.08
N ALA A 173 8.71 -41.02 46.00
CA ALA A 173 9.82 -40.87 46.91
C ALA A 173 10.37 -39.43 46.95
N VAL A 174 10.23 -38.62 45.90
CA VAL A 174 10.74 -37.23 45.88
C VAL A 174 10.00 -36.27 46.81
N PHE A 175 8.83 -36.65 47.35
CA PHE A 175 8.01 -35.75 48.17
C PHE A 175 8.67 -35.33 49.49
N ASP A 176 9.62 -36.09 50.00
CA ASP A 176 10.43 -35.71 51.17
C ASP A 176 11.33 -34.48 50.90
N LEU A 177 11.65 -34.20 49.63
CA LEU A 177 12.46 -33.05 49.20
C LEU A 177 11.63 -31.86 48.74
N VAL A 178 10.41 -32.09 48.23
CA VAL A 178 9.54 -31.00 47.79
C VAL A 178 9.07 -30.22 49.03
N PRO A 179 9.35 -28.91 49.18
CA PRO A 179 8.85 -28.13 50.31
C PRO A 179 7.37 -27.74 50.10
N GLU A 180 6.60 -27.65 51.19
CA GLU A 180 5.23 -27.14 51.13
C GLU A 180 5.20 -25.60 51.06
N GLY A 181 4.31 -25.05 50.24
CA GLY A 181 4.03 -23.60 50.18
C GLY A 181 5.20 -22.74 49.70
N ARG A 182 6.24 -23.34 49.11
CA ARG A 182 7.42 -22.63 48.61
C ARG A 182 7.63 -22.92 47.13
N SER A 183 8.05 -21.90 46.38
CA SER A 183 8.51 -22.08 45.01
C SER A 183 9.69 -23.05 44.96
N TYR A 184 9.54 -24.13 44.20
CA TYR A 184 10.56 -25.17 44.04
C TYR A 184 10.62 -25.65 42.59
N GLY A 185 11.79 -25.47 41.97
CA GLY A 185 12.06 -25.80 40.57
C GLY A 185 12.42 -27.27 40.33
N ILE A 186 12.36 -27.68 39.05
CA ILE A 186 12.82 -29.01 38.63
C ILE A 186 14.34 -29.11 38.63
N ASP A 187 15.03 -28.00 38.36
CA ASP A 187 16.48 -27.84 38.49
C ASP A 187 16.93 -27.98 39.94
N GLU A 188 16.22 -27.37 40.89
CA GLU A 188 16.46 -27.55 42.33
C GLU A 188 16.26 -29.03 42.74
N LEU A 189 15.16 -29.66 42.32
CA LEU A 189 14.92 -31.08 42.61
C LEU A 189 16.02 -32.00 42.05
N ILE A 190 16.48 -31.77 40.81
CA ILE A 190 17.57 -32.53 40.21
C ILE A 190 18.85 -32.35 41.04
N ALA A 191 19.20 -31.12 41.40
CA ALA A 191 20.39 -30.84 42.22
C ALA A 191 20.32 -31.53 43.59
N ASP A 192 19.17 -31.43 44.27
CA ASP A 192 18.94 -32.03 45.59
C ASP A 192 19.00 -33.56 45.58
N LEU A 193 18.47 -34.19 44.53
CA LEU A 193 18.55 -35.64 44.32
C LEU A 193 20.01 -36.08 44.09
N LEU A 194 20.74 -35.37 43.22
CA LEU A 194 22.14 -35.68 42.92
C LEU A 194 23.05 -35.50 44.14
N GLU A 195 22.87 -34.42 44.91
CA GLU A 195 23.64 -34.15 46.14
C GLU A 195 23.43 -35.26 47.19
N ARG A 196 22.21 -35.80 47.27
CA ARG A 196 21.85 -36.90 48.20
C ARG A 196 22.15 -38.29 47.63
N GLY A 197 22.80 -38.39 46.47
CA GLY A 197 23.12 -39.67 45.83
C GLY A 197 21.90 -40.47 45.36
N ARG A 198 20.75 -39.81 45.20
CA ARG A 198 19.49 -40.41 44.74
C ARG A 198 19.50 -40.58 43.23
N LYS A 199 18.82 -41.63 42.74
CA LYS A 199 18.96 -42.08 41.36
C LYS A 199 18.16 -41.20 40.40
N VAL A 200 18.88 -40.36 39.64
CA VAL A 200 18.34 -39.60 38.49
C VAL A 200 18.86 -40.23 37.20
N VAL A 201 17.97 -40.52 36.24
CA VAL A 201 18.35 -41.13 34.95
C VAL A 201 17.83 -40.32 33.76
N ARG A 202 18.56 -40.41 32.65
CA ARG A 202 18.21 -39.79 31.38
C ARG A 202 17.46 -40.78 30.48
N TYR A 203 16.37 -40.33 29.88
CA TYR A 203 15.70 -41.01 28.77
C TYR A 203 15.76 -40.12 27.52
N ALA A 204 16.63 -40.47 26.57
CA ALA A 204 16.73 -39.79 25.29
C ALA A 204 15.53 -40.18 24.41
N ALA A 205 14.66 -39.22 24.15
CA ALA A 205 13.42 -39.44 23.42
C ALA A 205 13.55 -39.11 21.93
N GLU A 206 12.86 -39.89 21.11
CA GLU A 206 12.75 -39.69 19.67
C GLU A 206 11.34 -39.25 19.32
N GLY A 207 11.21 -38.29 18.42
CA GLY A 207 9.93 -37.77 17.94
C GLY A 207 9.91 -36.24 17.88
N TYR A 208 8.72 -35.69 17.72
CA TYR A 208 8.47 -34.27 17.67
C TYR A 208 8.28 -33.69 19.08
N TRP A 209 8.99 -32.60 19.35
CA TRP A 209 8.89 -31.82 20.58
C TRP A 209 9.11 -30.33 20.30
N ARG A 210 8.32 -29.49 20.95
CA ARG A 210 8.45 -28.03 20.89
C ARG A 210 7.84 -27.35 22.12
N ASP A 211 8.58 -26.46 22.77
CA ASP A 211 8.01 -25.48 23.73
C ASP A 211 7.46 -24.28 22.97
N ILE A 212 6.21 -23.89 23.23
CA ILE A 212 5.61 -22.67 22.69
C ILE A 212 5.87 -21.44 23.58
N GLY A 213 7.09 -21.32 24.14
CA GLY A 213 7.49 -20.34 25.16
C GLY A 213 7.65 -18.90 24.73
N ASP A 214 7.78 -18.68 23.45
CA ASP A 214 8.03 -17.38 22.84
C ASP A 214 7.26 -17.25 21.51
N PRO A 215 7.11 -16.03 20.97
CA PRO A 215 6.33 -15.80 19.76
C PRO A 215 6.82 -16.55 18.52
N GLU A 216 8.13 -16.79 18.40
CA GLU A 216 8.70 -17.49 17.24
C GLU A 216 8.41 -18.98 17.32
N SER A 217 8.66 -19.61 18.46
CA SER A 217 8.37 -21.03 18.69
C SER A 217 6.88 -21.33 18.58
N TYR A 218 6.02 -20.45 19.09
CA TYR A 218 4.57 -20.56 18.92
C TYR A 218 4.13 -20.45 17.44
N ARG A 219 4.71 -19.51 16.68
CA ARG A 219 4.43 -19.37 15.24
C ARG A 219 4.86 -20.61 14.45
N LEU A 220 6.02 -21.18 14.77
CA LEU A 220 6.50 -22.41 14.14
C LEU A 220 5.57 -23.59 14.47
N ALA A 221 5.22 -23.77 15.74
CA ALA A 221 4.27 -24.80 16.17
C ALA A 221 2.92 -24.67 15.44
N LYS A 222 2.35 -23.45 15.26
CA LYS A 222 1.12 -23.26 14.47
C LYS A 222 1.24 -23.80 13.03
N GLY A 223 2.42 -23.69 12.41
CA GLY A 223 2.67 -24.17 11.05
C GLY A 223 2.87 -25.67 10.95
N GLU A 224 3.49 -26.28 11.98
CA GLU A 224 3.90 -27.68 11.99
C GLU A 224 2.81 -28.63 12.50
N VAL A 225 2.00 -28.19 13.46
CA VAL A 225 1.00 -29.02 14.16
C VAL A 225 -0.01 -29.67 13.21
N ALA A 226 -0.41 -29.00 12.14
CA ALA A 226 -1.34 -29.57 11.16
C ALA A 226 -0.77 -30.81 10.46
N ALA A 227 0.51 -30.75 10.06
CA ALA A 227 1.19 -31.87 9.42
C ALA A 227 1.52 -32.97 10.43
N GLN A 228 2.01 -32.59 11.61
CA GLN A 228 2.47 -33.55 12.63
C GLN A 228 1.33 -34.37 13.24
N PHE A 229 0.19 -33.73 13.55
CA PHE A 229 -0.92 -34.37 14.26
C PHE A 229 -2.13 -34.66 13.37
N GLY A 230 -2.01 -34.50 12.05
CA GLY A 230 -3.10 -34.73 11.09
C GLY A 230 -4.31 -33.81 11.31
N LEU A 231 -4.09 -32.61 11.85
CA LEU A 231 -5.16 -31.64 12.13
C LEU A 231 -5.48 -30.82 10.89
N PRO A 232 -6.73 -30.32 10.75
CA PRO A 232 -7.04 -29.33 9.73
C PRO A 232 -6.09 -28.14 9.86
N ALA A 233 -5.56 -27.68 8.73
CA ALA A 233 -4.69 -26.51 8.71
C ALA A 233 -5.36 -25.36 9.48
N PRO A 234 -4.65 -24.64 10.37
CA PRO A 234 -5.26 -23.57 11.12
C PRO A 234 -5.99 -22.64 10.17
N ALA A 235 -7.26 -22.34 10.50
CA ALA A 235 -7.90 -21.18 9.92
C ALA A 235 -6.93 -20.02 10.13
N ALA A 236 -6.51 -19.38 9.03
CA ALA A 236 -5.78 -18.13 9.14
C ALA A 236 -6.58 -17.26 10.11
N ASP A 237 -5.95 -16.78 11.19
CA ASP A 237 -6.60 -15.84 12.11
C ASP A 237 -7.33 -14.82 11.22
N ASP A 238 -8.65 -14.62 11.40
CA ASP A 238 -9.47 -13.74 10.53
C ASP A 238 -9.13 -12.28 10.79
N ASP A 239 -7.88 -11.93 10.52
CA ASP A 239 -7.28 -10.60 10.55
C ASP A 239 -7.57 -9.86 9.23
N SER A 240 -8.51 -10.38 8.43
CA SER A 240 -8.85 -9.88 7.10
C SER A 240 -9.37 -8.44 7.10
N TRP A 241 -9.86 -7.96 8.26
CA TRP A 241 -10.29 -6.58 8.50
C TRP A 241 -9.49 -5.88 9.61
N SER A 242 -8.33 -6.40 10.01
CA SER A 242 -7.45 -5.66 10.91
C SER A 242 -7.16 -4.27 10.31
N PRO A 243 -7.37 -3.18 11.07
CA PRO A 243 -7.05 -1.84 10.59
C PRO A 243 -5.61 -1.79 10.10
N LEU A 244 -5.31 -0.97 9.09
CA LEU A 244 -3.95 -0.77 8.58
C LEU A 244 -2.95 -0.59 9.73
N THR A 245 -3.29 0.19 10.76
CA THR A 245 -2.44 0.43 11.95
C THR A 245 -2.05 -0.82 12.74
N ARG A 246 -2.76 -1.93 12.60
CA ARG A 246 -2.47 -3.22 13.25
C ARG A 246 -1.73 -4.19 12.34
N TRP A 247 -1.45 -3.81 11.10
CA TRP A 247 -0.68 -4.66 10.21
C TRP A 247 0.76 -4.74 10.74
N PRO A 248 1.31 -5.94 10.99
CA PRO A 248 2.68 -6.10 11.47
C PRO A 248 3.70 -5.40 10.56
N GLU A 249 3.39 -5.32 9.26
CA GLU A 249 4.20 -4.61 8.29
C GLU A 249 4.27 -3.10 8.53
N VAL A 250 3.25 -2.46 9.11
CA VAL A 250 3.29 -1.02 9.41
C VAL A 250 4.34 -0.72 10.46
N GLU A 251 4.29 -1.43 11.60
CA GLU A 251 5.25 -1.21 12.68
C GLU A 251 6.69 -1.54 12.22
N GLN A 252 6.85 -2.63 11.47
CA GLN A 252 8.15 -3.03 10.94
C GLN A 252 8.66 -2.06 9.86
N TRP A 253 7.78 -1.54 9.01
CA TRP A 253 8.13 -0.54 8.00
C TRP A 253 8.55 0.79 8.62
N LEU A 254 7.82 1.27 9.63
CA LEU A 254 8.17 2.46 10.42
C LEU A 254 9.52 2.32 11.14
N ARG A 255 9.98 1.10 11.41
CA ARG A 255 11.31 0.83 12.00
C ARG A 255 12.37 0.44 10.96
N SER A 256 12.03 0.50 9.67
CA SER A 256 12.91 0.05 8.59
C SER A 256 13.62 1.22 7.89
N PRO A 257 14.71 0.95 7.15
CA PRO A 257 15.39 1.94 6.31
C PRO A 257 14.50 2.57 5.22
N TRP A 258 13.29 2.05 5.00
CA TRP A 258 12.33 2.62 4.07
C TRP A 258 11.82 4.00 4.46
N LEU A 259 11.83 4.37 5.74
CA LEU A 259 11.54 5.76 6.12
C LEU A 259 12.53 6.74 5.48
N ILE A 260 13.82 6.34 5.41
CA ILE A 260 14.87 7.16 4.78
C ILE A 260 14.65 7.21 3.27
N VAL A 261 14.35 6.07 2.63
CA VAL A 261 14.02 6.04 1.18
C VAL A 261 12.80 6.90 0.88
N GLY A 262 11.77 6.83 1.72
CA GLY A 262 10.57 7.64 1.59
C GLY A 262 10.84 9.12 1.78
N ALA A 263 11.66 9.50 2.77
CA ALA A 263 12.08 10.89 2.98
C ALA A 263 12.91 11.42 1.80
N LEU A 264 13.85 10.64 1.27
CA LEU A 264 14.65 11.02 0.11
C LEU A 264 13.82 11.07 -1.17
N PHE A 265 12.84 10.16 -1.35
CA PHE A 265 11.90 10.22 -2.46
C PHE A 265 11.00 11.45 -2.35
N LEU A 266 10.50 11.77 -1.15
CA LEU A 266 9.78 13.01 -0.90
C LEU A 266 10.65 14.23 -1.22
N LEU A 267 11.92 14.24 -0.80
CA LEU A 267 12.88 15.29 -1.13
C LEU A 267 13.10 15.42 -2.65
N ALA A 268 13.21 14.30 -3.37
CA ALA A 268 13.27 14.28 -4.83
C ALA A 268 12.03 14.91 -5.45
N THR A 269 10.86 14.61 -4.91
CA THR A 269 9.60 15.21 -5.38
C THR A 269 9.36 16.64 -4.89
N LEU A 270 10.06 17.11 -3.85
CA LEU A 270 9.98 18.50 -3.38
C LEU A 270 10.52 19.47 -4.43
N SER A 271 11.49 19.06 -5.27
CA SER A 271 11.86 19.86 -6.46
C SER A 271 10.65 20.15 -7.37
N HIS A 272 9.78 19.16 -7.59
CA HIS A 272 8.51 19.35 -8.31
C HIS A 272 7.49 20.20 -7.57
N VAL A 273 7.59 20.29 -6.23
CA VAL A 273 6.75 21.18 -5.42
C VAL A 273 7.25 22.63 -5.54
N LEU A 274 8.55 22.84 -5.41
CA LEU A 274 9.20 24.15 -5.36
C LEU A 274 9.34 24.81 -6.73
N SER A 275 9.53 24.02 -7.79
CA SER A 275 9.70 24.53 -9.15
C SER A 275 8.51 25.37 -9.62
N HIS A 276 7.31 25.18 -9.05
CA HIS A 276 6.11 25.93 -9.39
C HIS A 276 5.18 26.04 -8.17
N PRO A 277 4.85 27.26 -7.69
CA PRO A 277 3.82 27.46 -6.66
C PRO A 277 2.48 26.82 -7.02
N VAL A 278 2.04 26.96 -8.28
CA VAL A 278 0.84 26.29 -8.81
C VAL A 278 1.19 25.63 -10.15
N SER A 279 1.00 24.32 -10.26
CA SER A 279 1.15 23.64 -11.54
C SER A 279 0.04 24.08 -12.47
N TYR A 280 0.36 24.31 -13.75
CA TYR A 280 -0.62 24.55 -14.82
C TYR A 280 -1.83 23.61 -14.64
N GLY A 281 -1.52 22.34 -14.37
CA GLY A 281 -2.43 21.24 -14.12
C GLY A 281 -3.50 21.40 -13.05
N GLU A 282 -3.18 22.13 -11.99
CA GLU A 282 -3.90 22.08 -10.71
C GLU A 282 -4.99 23.14 -10.59
N THR A 283 -4.94 24.19 -11.41
CA THR A 283 -5.86 25.32 -11.33
C THR A 283 -7.32 24.86 -11.34
N GLN A 284 -7.66 23.97 -12.27
CA GLN A 284 -9.00 23.40 -12.37
C GLN A 284 -9.40 22.59 -11.13
N THR A 285 -8.52 21.71 -10.66
CA THR A 285 -8.78 20.86 -9.48
C THR A 285 -9.01 21.70 -8.22
N LEU A 286 -8.20 22.75 -8.04
CA LEU A 286 -8.28 23.65 -6.90
C LEU A 286 -9.50 24.57 -6.96
N MET A 287 -9.83 25.14 -8.13
CA MET A 287 -11.02 25.98 -8.31
C MET A 287 -12.31 25.20 -8.05
N TYR A 288 -12.41 23.96 -8.54
CA TYR A 288 -13.56 23.12 -8.22
C TYR A 288 -13.65 22.81 -6.72
N ALA A 289 -12.53 22.53 -6.07
CA ALA A 289 -12.53 22.31 -4.62
C ALA A 289 -12.89 23.59 -3.85
N LYS A 290 -12.50 24.77 -4.37
CA LYS A 290 -12.89 26.08 -3.84
C LYS A 290 -14.38 26.33 -3.97
N GLN A 291 -14.97 26.12 -5.15
CA GLN A 291 -16.41 26.26 -5.35
C GLN A 291 -17.21 25.23 -4.54
N PHE A 292 -16.70 24.01 -4.39
CA PHE A 292 -17.30 23.01 -3.50
C PHE A 292 -17.31 23.47 -2.03
N ALA A 293 -16.28 24.22 -1.60
CA ALA A 293 -16.21 24.79 -0.25
C ALA A 293 -17.03 26.07 -0.10
N GLU A 294 -17.11 26.88 -1.16
CA GLU A 294 -17.73 28.20 -1.25
C GLU A 294 -18.59 28.25 -2.52
N PRO A 295 -19.89 27.88 -2.46
CA PRO A 295 -20.75 27.79 -3.64
C PRO A 295 -20.86 29.08 -4.46
N ASP A 296 -20.68 30.23 -3.82
CA ASP A 296 -20.70 31.56 -4.45
C ASP A 296 -19.35 31.96 -5.07
N PHE A 297 -18.32 31.10 -5.04
CA PHE A 297 -17.04 31.37 -5.70
C PHE A 297 -17.22 31.32 -7.23
N LEU A 298 -16.90 32.43 -7.90
CA LEU A 298 -17.08 32.64 -9.35
C LEU A 298 -18.52 32.37 -9.81
N PRO A 299 -19.50 33.15 -9.35
CA PRO A 299 -20.89 32.95 -9.73
C PRO A 299 -21.03 33.20 -11.23
N GLY A 300 -21.63 32.25 -11.94
CA GLY A 300 -21.82 32.34 -13.39
C GLY A 300 -20.62 31.89 -14.25
N ASP A 301 -19.55 31.32 -13.67
CA ASP A 301 -18.60 30.53 -14.45
C ASP A 301 -19.27 29.23 -14.89
N TRP A 302 -19.48 29.08 -16.21
CA TRP A 302 -20.22 27.95 -16.77
C TRP A 302 -19.50 26.63 -16.51
N TYR A 303 -18.16 26.62 -16.58
CA TYR A 303 -17.43 25.38 -16.44
C TYR A 303 -17.46 24.85 -15.00
N LEU A 304 -17.38 25.76 -14.03
CA LEU A 304 -17.50 25.41 -12.62
C LEU A 304 -18.93 25.00 -12.25
N SER A 305 -19.97 25.56 -12.89
CA SER A 305 -21.36 25.15 -12.63
C SER A 305 -21.74 23.77 -13.18
N VAL A 306 -20.99 23.22 -14.13
CA VAL A 306 -21.19 21.85 -14.64
C VAL A 306 -20.80 20.81 -13.60
N SER A 307 -21.69 19.83 -13.36
CA SER A 307 -21.47 18.74 -12.41
C SER A 307 -20.27 17.86 -12.79
N GLN A 308 -19.35 17.64 -11.84
CA GLN A 308 -18.17 16.77 -12.00
C GLN A 308 -18.04 15.75 -10.86
N PRO A 309 -18.91 14.73 -10.78
CA PRO A 309 -18.97 13.79 -9.66
C PRO A 309 -17.65 13.06 -9.41
N VAL A 310 -16.90 12.75 -10.46
CA VAL A 310 -15.60 12.06 -10.40
C VAL A 310 -14.52 12.82 -9.64
N ARG A 311 -14.71 14.11 -9.37
CA ARG A 311 -13.75 14.95 -8.64
C ARG A 311 -14.05 15.04 -7.14
N VAL A 312 -15.27 14.71 -6.73
CA VAL A 312 -15.75 14.85 -5.34
C VAL A 312 -14.86 14.13 -4.32
N PRO A 313 -14.40 12.89 -4.54
CA PRO A 313 -13.55 12.21 -3.55
C PRO A 313 -12.26 12.97 -3.25
N PHE A 314 -11.65 13.56 -4.28
CA PHE A 314 -10.43 14.34 -4.10
C PHE A 314 -10.71 15.73 -3.50
N GLN A 315 -11.82 16.36 -3.87
CA GLN A 315 -12.26 17.62 -3.26
C GLN A 315 -12.46 17.46 -1.75
N LEU A 316 -13.15 16.41 -1.32
CA LEU A 316 -13.35 16.10 0.10
C LEU A 316 -12.02 15.88 0.84
N LEU A 317 -11.04 15.25 0.19
CA LEU A 317 -9.72 15.02 0.76
C LEU A 317 -8.97 16.33 1.05
N ILE A 318 -9.04 17.31 0.15
CA ILE A 318 -8.32 18.59 0.29
C ILE A 318 -9.16 19.71 0.90
N LEU A 319 -10.46 19.48 1.12
CA LEU A 319 -11.41 20.46 1.66
C LEU A 319 -10.93 21.12 2.96
N PRO A 320 -10.34 20.41 3.94
CA PRO A 320 -9.83 21.05 5.15
C PRO A 320 -8.74 22.09 4.87
N LEU A 321 -7.89 21.86 3.86
CA LEU A 321 -6.86 22.81 3.45
C LEU A 321 -7.48 24.04 2.76
N ILE A 322 -8.43 23.81 1.85
CA ILE A 322 -9.13 24.87 1.10
C ILE A 322 -9.85 25.85 2.03
N LYS A 323 -10.43 25.37 3.15
CA LYS A 323 -11.17 26.22 4.09
C LYS A 323 -10.28 27.15 4.93
N VAL A 324 -8.99 26.83 5.06
CA VAL A 324 -8.09 27.52 6.01
C VAL A 324 -6.97 28.27 5.29
N LEU A 325 -6.61 27.85 4.08
CA LEU A 325 -5.45 28.36 3.35
C LEU A 325 -5.84 28.92 1.98
N PRO A 326 -5.11 29.93 1.46
CA PRO A 326 -5.26 30.37 0.07
C PRO A 326 -4.83 29.26 -0.91
N LEU A 327 -5.38 29.28 -2.13
CA LEU A 327 -5.15 28.22 -3.13
C LEU A 327 -3.66 28.01 -3.45
N ASP A 328 -2.87 29.08 -3.44
CA ASP A 328 -1.42 29.04 -3.65
C ASP A 328 -0.67 28.24 -2.58
N ALA A 329 -1.19 28.21 -1.35
CA ALA A 329 -0.65 27.39 -0.26
C ALA A 329 -1.22 25.96 -0.29
N VAL A 330 -2.46 25.78 -0.75
CA VAL A 330 -3.09 24.47 -0.88
C VAL A 330 -2.40 23.62 -1.95
N SER A 331 -2.06 24.19 -3.10
CA SER A 331 -1.36 23.51 -4.20
C SER A 331 -0.14 22.67 -3.76
N PRO A 332 0.91 23.26 -3.15
CA PRO A 332 2.09 22.52 -2.74
C PRO A 332 1.78 21.49 -1.64
N LEU A 333 0.90 21.82 -0.68
CA LEU A 333 0.50 20.89 0.39
C LEU A 333 -0.28 19.69 -0.15
N ALA A 334 -1.16 19.90 -1.12
CA ALA A 334 -1.91 18.84 -1.77
C ALA A 334 -0.98 17.92 -2.59
N ARG A 335 0.04 18.48 -3.26
CA ARG A 335 1.10 17.68 -3.91
C ARG A 335 1.87 16.85 -2.90
N MET A 336 2.31 17.46 -1.79
CA MET A 336 3.01 16.74 -0.72
C MET A 336 2.17 15.59 -0.15
N LEU A 337 0.88 15.81 0.07
CA LEU A 337 -0.05 14.77 0.50
C LEU A 337 -0.12 13.63 -0.52
N CYS A 338 -0.31 13.95 -1.80
CA CYS A 338 -0.36 12.97 -2.88
C CYS A 338 0.93 12.13 -2.95
N TYR A 339 2.09 12.78 -2.89
CA TYR A 339 3.38 12.10 -2.96
C TYR A 339 3.65 11.27 -1.71
N LEU A 340 3.22 11.73 -0.54
CA LEU A 340 3.29 10.94 0.70
C LEU A 340 2.47 9.65 0.58
N CYS A 341 1.25 9.72 0.04
CA CYS A 341 0.43 8.53 -0.21
C CYS A 341 1.11 7.55 -1.16
N VAL A 342 1.66 8.03 -2.28
CA VAL A 342 2.38 7.18 -3.25
C VAL A 342 3.62 6.56 -2.62
N THR A 343 4.39 7.35 -1.87
CA THR A 343 5.59 6.89 -1.14
C THR A 343 5.25 5.76 -0.17
N PHE A 344 4.15 5.93 0.57
CA PHE A 344 3.65 4.91 1.48
C PHE A 344 3.24 3.63 0.73
N GLY A 345 2.44 3.75 -0.34
CA GLY A 345 2.05 2.61 -1.16
C GLY A 345 3.25 1.84 -1.75
N LEU A 346 4.24 2.57 -2.27
CA LEU A 346 5.49 2.00 -2.80
C LEU A 346 6.32 1.32 -1.72
N GLY A 347 6.53 1.99 -0.58
CA GLY A 347 7.30 1.47 0.53
C GLY A 347 6.73 0.17 1.07
N PHE A 348 5.41 0.09 1.23
CA PHE A 348 4.71 -1.11 1.67
C PHE A 348 4.82 -2.25 0.67
N LEU A 349 4.62 -1.96 -0.61
CA LEU A 349 4.73 -2.95 -1.66
C LEU A 349 6.14 -3.53 -1.75
N ALA A 350 7.16 -2.67 -1.78
CA ALA A 350 8.53 -3.09 -1.91
C ALA A 350 9.06 -3.79 -0.65
N TYR A 351 8.61 -3.37 0.54
CA TYR A 351 8.83 -4.11 1.79
C TYR A 351 8.23 -5.52 1.71
N ARG A 352 6.99 -5.66 1.22
CA ARG A 352 6.33 -6.97 1.05
C ARG A 352 7.07 -7.86 0.06
N LEU A 353 7.65 -7.27 -0.99
CA LEU A 353 8.52 -7.95 -1.96
C LEU A 353 9.94 -8.25 -1.42
N ARG A 354 10.28 -7.81 -0.19
CA ARG A 354 11.62 -7.89 0.42
C ARG A 354 12.72 -7.26 -0.44
N ILE A 355 12.39 -6.18 -1.15
CA ILE A 355 13.38 -5.42 -1.90
C ILE A 355 14.22 -4.61 -0.90
N HIS A 356 15.54 -4.68 -1.04
CA HIS A 356 16.45 -3.89 -0.22
C HIS A 356 16.26 -2.39 -0.51
N ALA A 357 16.19 -1.58 0.54
CA ALA A 357 15.90 -0.14 0.46
C ALA A 357 16.77 0.61 -0.56
N ALA A 358 18.09 0.36 -0.58
CA ALA A 358 19.00 0.96 -1.56
C ALA A 358 18.64 0.62 -3.02
N PHE A 359 18.26 -0.62 -3.31
CA PHE A 359 17.91 -1.04 -4.67
C PHE A 359 16.60 -0.42 -5.12
N ALA A 360 15.63 -0.30 -4.20
CA ALA A 360 14.39 0.40 -4.51
C ALA A 360 14.60 1.90 -4.72
N PHE A 361 15.45 2.55 -3.93
CA PHE A 361 15.78 3.96 -4.15
C PHE A 361 16.38 4.18 -5.54
N ILE A 362 17.29 3.30 -5.96
CA ILE A 362 17.86 3.32 -7.32
C ILE A 362 16.77 3.10 -8.38
N ALA A 363 15.89 2.12 -8.18
CA ALA A 363 14.77 1.86 -9.10
C ALA A 363 13.84 3.06 -9.24
N LEU A 364 13.51 3.73 -8.13
CA LEU A 364 12.70 4.94 -8.12
C LEU A 364 13.42 6.13 -8.77
N GLY A 365 14.73 6.26 -8.57
CA GLY A 365 15.56 7.24 -9.28
C GLY A 365 15.51 7.07 -10.79
N PHE A 366 15.65 5.83 -11.28
CA PHE A 366 15.46 5.52 -12.70
C PHE A 366 14.03 5.77 -13.19
N PHE A 367 13.03 5.43 -12.37
CA PHE A 367 11.61 5.66 -12.71
C PHE A 367 11.30 7.15 -12.89
N LEU A 368 11.87 8.01 -12.05
CA LEU A 368 11.79 9.47 -12.20
C LEU A 368 12.56 9.96 -13.43
N TRP A 369 13.75 9.39 -13.70
CA TRP A 369 14.60 9.78 -14.83
C TRP A 369 13.96 9.48 -16.20
N ILE A 370 13.24 8.37 -16.33
CA ILE A 370 12.48 8.03 -17.56
C ILE A 370 11.15 8.78 -17.67
N ASP A 371 10.91 9.78 -16.82
CA ASP A 371 9.69 10.57 -16.77
C ASP A 371 8.42 9.79 -16.43
N GLN A 372 8.54 8.75 -15.59
CA GLN A 372 7.44 7.97 -15.01
C GLN A 372 6.57 7.17 -16.00
N GLY A 373 7.02 7.06 -17.25
CA GLY A 373 6.38 6.26 -18.29
C GLY A 373 7.32 5.99 -19.45
N LEU A 374 7.12 4.88 -20.15
CA LEU A 374 7.89 4.53 -21.36
C LEU A 374 7.06 4.60 -22.62
N LEU A 375 5.74 4.58 -22.50
CA LEU A 375 4.82 4.64 -23.61
C LEU A 375 4.51 6.11 -23.93
N PRO A 376 4.08 6.40 -25.17
CA PRO A 376 3.79 7.77 -25.59
C PRO A 376 2.46 8.30 -25.05
N ALA A 377 1.75 7.51 -24.22
CA ALA A 377 0.48 7.86 -23.59
C ALA A 377 0.63 8.98 -22.54
N GLN A 378 1.87 9.33 -22.16
CA GLN A 378 2.22 10.46 -21.30
C GLN A 378 1.48 10.42 -19.96
N GLU A 379 1.42 9.24 -19.33
CA GLU A 379 0.82 9.11 -18.00
C GLU A 379 1.83 9.23 -16.86
N TRP A 380 1.57 10.17 -15.94
CA TRP A 380 2.48 10.55 -14.87
C TRP A 380 1.80 10.37 -13.52
N ILE A 381 2.48 9.76 -12.53
CA ILE A 381 1.97 9.63 -11.15
C ILE A 381 2.27 10.89 -10.34
N LEU A 382 3.38 11.56 -10.61
CA LEU A 382 3.92 12.70 -9.87
C LEU A 382 3.93 13.92 -10.80
N LYS A 383 4.03 15.12 -10.19
CA LYS A 383 4.06 16.50 -10.75
C LYS A 383 2.84 17.35 -10.40
N ARG A 384 1.71 16.76 -10.00
CA ARG A 384 0.44 17.47 -9.75
C ARG A 384 -0.38 16.86 -8.61
N ALA A 385 -1.16 17.68 -7.94
CA ALA A 385 -2.24 17.30 -7.02
C ALA A 385 -3.50 16.95 -7.82
N GLU A 386 -3.73 15.65 -8.04
CA GLU A 386 -4.87 15.15 -8.83
C GLU A 386 -5.40 13.84 -8.24
N SER A 387 -6.69 13.55 -8.45
CA SER A 387 -7.36 12.34 -7.94
C SER A 387 -6.68 11.04 -8.37
N LYS A 388 -6.11 11.01 -9.60
CA LYS A 388 -5.41 9.84 -10.13
C LYS A 388 -4.17 9.45 -9.32
N VAL A 389 -3.50 10.41 -8.67
CA VAL A 389 -2.29 10.15 -7.88
C VAL A 389 -2.64 9.36 -6.63
N ILE A 390 -3.74 9.74 -5.97
CA ILE A 390 -4.31 8.97 -4.85
C ILE A 390 -4.78 7.59 -5.32
N ALA A 391 -5.40 7.50 -6.50
CA ALA A 391 -5.78 6.20 -7.06
C ALA A 391 -4.57 5.26 -7.26
N TYR A 392 -3.43 5.75 -7.78
CA TYR A 392 -2.21 4.95 -7.88
C TYR A 392 -1.68 4.50 -6.51
N ALA A 393 -1.66 5.38 -5.51
CA ALA A 393 -1.28 5.01 -4.15
C ALA A 393 -2.14 3.87 -3.59
N LEU A 394 -3.46 3.96 -3.79
CA LEU A 394 -4.42 2.94 -3.37
C LEU A 394 -4.27 1.63 -4.16
N VAL A 395 -3.96 1.69 -5.46
CA VAL A 395 -3.65 0.51 -6.28
C VAL A 395 -2.42 -0.22 -5.75
N LEU A 396 -1.36 0.51 -5.39
CA LEU A 396 -0.14 -0.08 -4.83
C LEU A 396 -0.42 -0.75 -3.47
N LEU A 397 -1.23 -0.12 -2.62
CA LEU A 397 -1.67 -0.72 -1.36
C LEU A 397 -2.59 -1.93 -1.58
N ALA A 398 -3.49 -1.89 -2.57
CA ALA A 398 -4.36 -3.01 -2.92
C ALA A 398 -3.53 -4.22 -3.39
N LEU A 399 -2.53 -3.98 -4.24
CA LEU A 399 -1.59 -5.01 -4.67
C LEU A 399 -0.83 -5.58 -3.48
N GLN A 400 -0.31 -4.72 -2.60
CA GLN A 400 0.36 -5.16 -1.38
C GLN A 400 -0.55 -6.04 -0.50
N ALA A 401 -1.81 -5.64 -0.31
CA ALA A 401 -2.80 -6.38 0.48
C ALA A 401 -3.08 -7.76 -0.13
N LEU A 402 -3.16 -7.86 -1.47
CA LEU A 402 -3.24 -9.12 -2.19
C LEU A 402 -2.02 -10.01 -1.92
N LEU A 403 -0.81 -9.46 -2.02
CA LEU A 403 0.43 -10.19 -1.73
C LEU A 403 0.47 -10.68 -0.27
N ALA A 404 -0.15 -9.92 0.64
CA ALA A 404 -0.33 -10.24 2.05
C ALA A 404 -1.52 -11.20 2.35
N ARG A 405 -2.26 -11.65 1.34
CA ARG A 405 -3.48 -12.47 1.46
C ARG A 405 -4.63 -11.81 2.24
N ARG A 406 -4.62 -10.48 2.35
CA ARG A 406 -5.72 -9.68 2.92
C ARG A 406 -6.72 -9.31 1.83
N LEU A 407 -7.45 -10.30 1.32
CA LEU A 407 -8.26 -10.15 0.09
C LEU A 407 -9.39 -9.13 0.22
N ARG A 408 -10.03 -9.04 1.39
CA ARG A 408 -11.08 -8.03 1.65
C ARG A 408 -10.53 -6.60 1.52
N TRP A 409 -9.38 -6.32 2.16
CA TRP A 409 -8.66 -5.05 2.01
C TRP A 409 -8.19 -4.80 0.58
N ALA A 410 -7.69 -5.82 -0.12
CA ALA A 410 -7.30 -5.68 -1.53
C ALA A 410 -8.49 -5.23 -2.39
N GLY A 411 -9.68 -5.82 -2.19
CA GLY A 411 -10.92 -5.38 -2.83
C GLY A 411 -11.34 -3.97 -2.43
N ALA A 412 -11.38 -3.67 -1.13
CA ALA A 412 -11.76 -2.35 -0.60
C ALA A 412 -10.87 -1.21 -1.12
N LEU A 413 -9.54 -1.41 -1.11
CA LEU A 413 -8.57 -0.42 -1.59
C LEU A 413 -8.66 -0.24 -3.11
N ALA A 414 -8.88 -1.32 -3.87
CA ALA A 414 -9.10 -1.25 -5.32
C ALA A 414 -10.41 -0.53 -5.68
N GLY A 415 -11.49 -0.75 -4.91
CA GLY A 415 -12.75 -0.04 -5.10
C GLY A 415 -12.60 1.44 -4.76
N LEU A 416 -11.89 1.77 -3.68
CA LEU A 416 -11.58 3.16 -3.34
C LEU A 416 -10.71 3.82 -4.41
N ALA A 417 -9.71 3.11 -4.96
CA ALA A 417 -8.92 3.60 -6.08
C ALA A 417 -9.79 3.91 -7.31
N THR A 418 -10.81 3.07 -7.56
CA THR A 418 -11.77 3.24 -8.65
C THR A 418 -12.62 4.49 -8.42
N THR A 419 -13.07 4.72 -7.17
CA THR A 419 -13.77 5.93 -6.75
C THR A 419 -12.94 7.20 -6.97
N PHE A 420 -11.65 7.19 -6.62
CA PHE A 420 -10.77 8.34 -6.86
C PHE A 420 -10.48 8.58 -8.34
N HIS A 421 -10.32 7.51 -9.13
CA HIS A 421 -10.09 7.66 -10.57
C HIS A 421 -10.44 6.38 -11.33
N ILE A 422 -11.58 6.40 -12.01
CA ILE A 422 -12.12 5.21 -12.66
C ILE A 422 -11.17 4.56 -13.67
N LEU A 423 -10.45 5.35 -14.47
CA LEU A 423 -9.56 4.79 -15.49
C LEU A 423 -8.32 4.12 -14.87
N VAL A 424 -7.86 4.60 -13.71
CA VAL A 424 -6.66 4.05 -13.06
C VAL A 424 -7.08 2.91 -12.14
N GLY A 425 -7.98 3.19 -11.21
CA GLY A 425 -8.49 2.20 -10.26
C GLY A 425 -9.32 1.11 -10.92
N GLY A 426 -10.14 1.42 -11.92
CA GLY A 426 -10.99 0.44 -12.61
C GLY A 426 -10.19 -0.60 -13.39
N TRP A 427 -9.32 -0.17 -14.31
CA TRP A 427 -8.43 -1.09 -15.05
C TRP A 427 -7.50 -1.87 -14.11
N SER A 428 -6.99 -1.22 -13.05
CA SER A 428 -6.20 -1.91 -12.03
C SER A 428 -7.02 -2.93 -11.23
N SER A 429 -8.29 -2.66 -10.94
CA SER A 429 -9.18 -3.58 -10.23
C SER A 429 -9.44 -4.84 -11.04
N VAL A 430 -9.63 -4.71 -12.36
CA VAL A 430 -9.75 -5.86 -13.28
C VAL A 430 -8.46 -6.70 -13.25
N ALA A 431 -7.29 -6.05 -13.38
CA ALA A 431 -6.01 -6.74 -13.31
C ALA A 431 -5.80 -7.47 -11.98
N LEU A 432 -6.18 -6.84 -10.87
CA LEU A 432 -6.02 -7.37 -9.52
C LEU A 432 -7.00 -8.53 -9.25
N GLY A 433 -8.24 -8.44 -9.71
CA GLY A 433 -9.21 -9.54 -9.65
C GLY A 433 -8.78 -10.75 -10.46
N LEU A 434 -8.24 -10.55 -11.67
CA LEU A 434 -7.68 -11.64 -12.47
C LEU A 434 -6.43 -12.25 -11.83
N ALA A 435 -5.57 -11.43 -11.23
CA ALA A 435 -4.42 -11.92 -10.47
C ALA A 435 -4.86 -12.82 -9.30
N MET A 436 -5.95 -12.47 -8.60
CA MET A 436 -6.55 -13.32 -7.56
C MET A 436 -7.05 -14.65 -8.12
N VAL A 437 -7.74 -14.64 -9.26
CA VAL A 437 -8.31 -15.86 -9.86
C VAL A 437 -7.22 -16.77 -10.40
N VAL A 438 -6.31 -16.26 -11.24
CA VAL A 438 -5.21 -17.01 -11.86
C VAL A 438 -4.23 -17.50 -10.80
N GLY A 439 -3.96 -16.68 -9.78
CA GLY A 439 -3.14 -17.04 -8.63
C GLY A 439 -3.79 -18.06 -7.68
N ARG A 440 -5.08 -18.39 -7.88
CA ARG A 440 -5.90 -19.21 -6.96
C ARG A 440 -5.84 -18.68 -5.52
N GLU A 441 -5.86 -17.36 -5.37
CA GLU A 441 -5.77 -16.71 -4.07
C GLU A 441 -7.10 -16.75 -3.32
N GLY A 442 -7.05 -17.28 -2.10
CA GLY A 442 -8.21 -17.45 -1.22
C GLY A 442 -9.25 -18.47 -1.70
N SER A 443 -10.21 -18.75 -0.83
CA SER A 443 -11.41 -19.51 -1.21
C SER A 443 -12.34 -18.68 -2.11
N TRP A 444 -13.31 -19.33 -2.75
CA TRP A 444 -14.32 -18.61 -3.54
C TRP A 444 -15.08 -17.58 -2.68
N ARG A 445 -15.35 -17.92 -1.39
CA ARG A 445 -16.01 -17.02 -0.44
C ARG A 445 -15.18 -15.76 -0.20
N GLN A 446 -13.89 -15.92 0.06
CA GLN A 446 -12.98 -14.78 0.29
C GLN A 446 -12.84 -13.89 -0.95
N ARG A 447 -12.86 -14.48 -2.16
CA ARG A 447 -12.90 -13.69 -3.41
C ARG A 447 -14.22 -12.96 -3.60
N ALA A 448 -15.35 -13.59 -3.26
CA ALA A 448 -16.66 -12.94 -3.30
C ALA A 448 -16.74 -11.78 -2.29
N GLU A 449 -16.19 -11.95 -1.09
CA GLU A 449 -16.09 -10.87 -0.09
C GLU A 449 -15.18 -9.73 -0.55
N ALA A 450 -14.07 -10.02 -1.22
CA ALA A 450 -13.22 -9.00 -1.83
C ALA A 450 -13.98 -8.22 -2.92
N ALA A 451 -14.74 -8.92 -3.77
CA ALA A 451 -15.58 -8.30 -4.78
C ALA A 451 -16.69 -7.44 -4.14
N LEU A 452 -17.32 -7.91 -3.06
CA LEU A 452 -18.31 -7.14 -2.32
C LEU A 452 -17.70 -5.88 -1.70
N ALA A 453 -16.52 -6.00 -1.08
CA ALA A 453 -15.80 -4.86 -0.52
C ALA A 453 -15.44 -3.83 -1.62
N TRP A 454 -15.04 -4.30 -2.80
CA TRP A 454 -14.83 -3.46 -3.98
C TRP A 454 -16.13 -2.76 -4.43
N CYS A 455 -17.26 -3.47 -4.49
CA CYS A 455 -18.55 -2.88 -4.86
C CYS A 455 -18.96 -1.77 -3.88
N VAL A 456 -18.74 -1.97 -2.58
CA VAL A 456 -19.06 -0.97 -1.55
C VAL A 456 -18.20 0.28 -1.72
N THR A 457 -16.87 0.14 -1.77
CA THR A 457 -15.96 1.29 -1.82
C THR A 457 -15.86 1.93 -3.21
N GLY A 458 -16.20 1.18 -4.27
CA GLY A 458 -16.26 1.61 -5.67
C GLY A 458 -17.63 2.09 -6.14
N SER A 459 -18.65 2.03 -5.27
CA SER A 459 -20.05 2.35 -5.60
C SER A 459 -20.24 3.74 -6.20
N ALA A 460 -19.50 4.75 -5.70
CA ALA A 460 -19.57 6.12 -6.22
C ALA A 460 -19.12 6.21 -7.69
N ALA A 461 -18.03 5.53 -8.05
CA ALA A 461 -17.60 5.45 -9.45
C ALA A 461 -18.57 4.62 -10.30
N LEU A 462 -19.13 3.54 -9.77
CA LEU A 462 -20.11 2.72 -10.48
C LEU A 462 -21.39 3.53 -10.80
N TYR A 463 -21.90 4.29 -9.82
CA TYR A 463 -23.02 5.20 -10.02
C TYR A 463 -22.73 6.18 -11.17
N PHE A 464 -21.55 6.79 -11.20
CA PHE A 464 -21.16 7.70 -12.27
C PHE A 464 -21.10 7.04 -13.65
N VAL A 465 -20.59 5.80 -13.77
CA VAL A 465 -20.59 5.07 -15.05
C VAL A 465 -22.00 4.76 -15.50
N LEU A 466 -22.83 4.24 -14.59
CA LEU A 466 -24.18 3.84 -14.91
C LEU A 466 -25.05 5.03 -15.28
N SER A 467 -24.87 6.19 -14.64
CA SER A 467 -25.58 7.42 -15.00
C SER A 467 -25.21 7.87 -16.42
N ARG A 468 -23.92 7.75 -16.80
CA ARG A 468 -23.44 8.11 -18.15
C ARG A 468 -23.99 7.19 -19.25
N LEU A 469 -24.14 5.90 -18.98
CA LEU A 469 -24.69 4.95 -19.96
C LEU A 469 -26.15 5.24 -20.32
N GLY A 470 -26.90 5.88 -19.42
CA GLY A 470 -28.29 6.25 -19.63
C GLY A 470 -28.52 7.66 -20.17
N GLU A 471 -27.45 8.46 -20.34
CA GLU A 471 -27.60 9.84 -20.82
C GLU A 471 -27.87 9.89 -22.32
N PRO A 472 -28.91 10.63 -22.77
CA PRO A 472 -29.15 10.84 -24.18
C PRO A 472 -27.98 11.63 -24.78
N SER A 473 -27.47 11.16 -25.92
CA SER A 473 -26.54 11.93 -26.74
C SER A 473 -27.35 12.80 -27.72
N PRO A 474 -26.98 14.08 -27.91
CA PRO A 474 -27.62 14.93 -28.91
C PRO A 474 -27.59 14.30 -30.32
N GLU A 475 -28.65 14.50 -31.10
CA GLU A 475 -28.73 13.95 -32.45
C GLU A 475 -27.63 14.52 -33.35
N GLY A 476 -26.92 13.65 -34.06
CA GLY A 476 -25.81 14.06 -34.94
C GLY A 476 -24.51 14.43 -34.23
N PHE A 477 -24.46 14.37 -32.89
CA PHE A 477 -23.28 14.70 -32.09
C PHE A 477 -22.47 13.46 -31.67
N ASP A 478 -21.22 13.35 -32.14
CA ASP A 478 -20.30 12.29 -31.73
C ASP A 478 -19.35 12.77 -30.60
N ALA A 479 -19.83 12.64 -29.36
CA ALA A 479 -19.08 12.97 -28.16
C ALA A 479 -17.74 12.21 -28.06
N ALA A 480 -17.73 10.95 -28.46
CA ALA A 480 -16.54 10.11 -28.41
C ALA A 480 -15.48 10.60 -29.42
N TRP A 481 -15.91 11.00 -30.62
CA TRP A 481 -15.02 11.60 -31.61
C TRP A 481 -14.41 12.90 -31.09
N LEU A 482 -15.23 13.78 -30.52
CA LEU A 482 -14.73 15.06 -30.00
C LEU A 482 -13.72 14.84 -28.87
N TRP A 483 -14.01 13.90 -27.98
CA TRP A 483 -13.12 13.56 -26.88
C TRP A 483 -11.78 12.96 -27.35
N VAL A 484 -11.81 12.04 -28.32
CA VAL A 484 -10.64 11.27 -28.76
C VAL A 484 -9.84 11.99 -29.85
N HIS A 485 -10.51 12.44 -30.91
CA HIS A 485 -9.87 13.02 -32.09
C HIS A 485 -9.66 14.52 -31.97
N PHE A 486 -10.66 15.28 -31.48
CA PHE A 486 -10.51 16.73 -31.36
C PHE A 486 -9.69 17.12 -30.13
N ARG A 487 -10.04 16.64 -28.93
CA ARG A 487 -9.41 17.10 -27.69
C ARG A 487 -8.12 16.38 -27.32
N ASN A 488 -8.12 15.04 -27.35
CA ASN A 488 -7.04 14.21 -26.79
C ASN A 488 -6.29 13.30 -27.79
N PRO A 489 -6.07 13.69 -29.07
CA PRO A 489 -5.47 12.78 -30.04
C PRO A 489 -4.03 12.40 -29.66
N HIS A 490 -3.28 13.31 -29.04
CA HIS A 490 -1.92 13.10 -28.54
C HIS A 490 -1.83 12.09 -27.39
N TYR A 491 -2.93 11.78 -26.70
CA TYR A 491 -2.98 10.79 -25.62
C TYR A 491 -3.63 9.47 -26.04
N LEU A 492 -4.39 9.45 -27.14
CA LEU A 492 -5.30 8.33 -27.44
C LEU A 492 -5.14 7.79 -28.87
N LEU A 493 -4.59 8.57 -29.81
CA LEU A 493 -4.39 8.12 -31.17
C LEU A 493 -2.93 7.70 -31.38
N VAL A 494 -2.75 6.44 -31.76
CA VAL A 494 -1.42 5.85 -32.02
C VAL A 494 -0.70 6.59 -33.15
N SER A 495 -1.43 7.16 -34.10
CA SER A 495 -0.86 7.96 -35.21
C SER A 495 -0.22 9.28 -34.75
N TRP A 496 -0.48 9.73 -33.52
CA TRP A 496 0.11 10.93 -32.94
C TRP A 496 1.32 10.63 -32.05
N TRP A 497 1.72 9.36 -31.96
CA TRP A 497 2.73 8.90 -31.04
C TRP A 497 4.05 8.61 -31.74
N ASP A 498 5.12 9.08 -31.13
CA ASP A 498 6.47 8.67 -31.49
C ASP A 498 6.88 7.45 -30.66
N PHE A 499 7.41 6.43 -31.35
CA PHE A 499 7.97 5.23 -30.73
C PHE A 499 9.49 5.16 -30.95
N PRO A 500 10.30 5.89 -30.17
CA PRO A 500 11.74 5.77 -30.25
C PRO A 500 12.17 4.31 -30.03
N PRO A 501 13.07 3.74 -30.87
CA PRO A 501 13.48 2.34 -30.77
C PRO A 501 13.98 1.96 -29.38
N PHE A 502 14.67 2.86 -28.68
CA PHE A 502 15.18 2.59 -27.33
C PHE A 502 14.05 2.44 -26.29
N LYS A 503 12.95 3.19 -26.39
CA LYS A 503 11.80 3.07 -25.47
C LYS A 503 11.10 1.73 -25.67
N VAL A 504 10.92 1.33 -26.93
CA VAL A 504 10.38 0.01 -27.29
C VAL A 504 11.28 -1.11 -26.77
N ALA A 505 12.60 -1.02 -27.00
CA ALA A 505 13.56 -2.00 -26.48
C ALA A 505 13.51 -2.10 -24.94
N THR A 506 13.44 -0.95 -24.25
CA THR A 506 13.36 -0.90 -22.79
C THR A 506 12.08 -1.56 -22.29
N LEU A 507 10.93 -1.28 -22.93
CA LEU A 507 9.67 -1.93 -22.60
C LEU A 507 9.72 -3.45 -22.77
N VAL A 508 10.28 -3.93 -23.89
CA VAL A 508 10.45 -5.38 -24.13
C VAL A 508 11.31 -6.03 -23.04
N VAL A 509 12.41 -5.38 -22.65
CA VAL A 509 13.26 -5.85 -21.54
C VAL A 509 12.48 -5.91 -20.23
N LEU A 510 11.71 -4.89 -19.89
CA LEU A 510 10.91 -4.87 -18.67
C LEU A 510 9.82 -5.94 -18.66
N ILE A 511 9.15 -6.17 -19.80
CA ILE A 511 8.18 -7.26 -19.96
C ILE A 511 8.86 -8.61 -19.73
N ALA A 512 10.03 -8.84 -20.33
CA ALA A 512 10.78 -10.08 -20.16
C ALA A 512 11.21 -10.28 -18.70
N VAL A 513 11.66 -9.22 -18.03
CA VAL A 513 12.06 -9.26 -16.61
C VAL A 513 10.87 -9.55 -15.70
N LEU A 514 9.72 -8.91 -15.92
CA LEU A 514 8.48 -9.20 -15.20
C LEU A 514 8.09 -10.69 -15.38
N ALA A 515 8.12 -11.19 -16.62
CA ALA A 515 7.81 -12.60 -16.90
C ALA A 515 8.81 -13.58 -16.25
N ALA A 516 10.07 -13.19 -16.11
CA ALA A 516 11.13 -13.97 -15.48
C ALA A 516 11.17 -13.84 -13.95
N ALA A 517 10.50 -12.84 -13.36
CA ALA A 517 10.62 -12.49 -11.95
C ALA A 517 10.44 -13.67 -10.97
N PRO A 518 9.47 -14.59 -11.14
CA PRO A 518 9.32 -15.74 -10.24
C PRO A 518 10.51 -16.70 -10.26
N ARG A 519 11.25 -16.76 -11.38
CA ARG A 519 12.47 -17.58 -11.54
C ARG A 519 13.71 -16.86 -10.99
N LEU A 520 13.74 -15.53 -11.11
CA LEU A 520 14.82 -14.69 -10.57
C LEU A 520 14.79 -14.61 -9.03
N PHE A 521 13.63 -14.86 -8.43
CA PHE A 521 13.43 -14.80 -6.97
C PHE A 521 12.61 -16.00 -6.49
N PRO A 522 13.17 -17.23 -6.55
CA PRO A 522 12.45 -18.45 -6.23
C PRO A 522 11.94 -18.47 -4.77
N GLU A 523 12.66 -17.85 -3.85
CA GLU A 523 12.25 -17.71 -2.44
C GLU A 523 10.97 -16.90 -2.22
N ARG A 524 10.54 -16.14 -3.24
CA ARG A 524 9.33 -15.29 -3.25
C ARG A 524 8.55 -15.46 -4.56
N ALA A 525 8.62 -16.66 -5.14
CA ALA A 525 8.05 -16.93 -6.46
C ALA A 525 6.55 -16.62 -6.54
N ARG A 526 5.78 -16.78 -5.45
CA ARG A 526 4.35 -16.43 -5.41
C ARG A 526 4.17 -14.93 -5.55
N GLU A 527 4.85 -14.14 -4.73
CA GLU A 527 4.67 -12.69 -4.68
C GLU A 527 5.08 -12.04 -6.01
N PHE A 528 6.23 -12.43 -6.55
CA PHE A 528 6.68 -11.93 -7.84
C PHE A 528 5.80 -12.41 -9.00
N ARG A 529 5.21 -13.61 -8.92
CA ARG A 529 4.25 -14.08 -9.94
C ARG A 529 2.98 -13.25 -9.96
N LEU A 530 2.41 -12.97 -8.78
CA LEU A 530 1.20 -12.14 -8.67
C LEU A 530 1.47 -10.69 -9.10
N ALA A 531 2.54 -10.08 -8.60
CA ALA A 531 2.89 -8.70 -8.94
C ALA A 531 3.21 -8.54 -10.43
N SER A 532 3.92 -9.51 -11.03
CA SER A 532 4.25 -9.47 -12.45
C SER A 532 3.03 -9.77 -13.32
N PHE A 533 2.17 -10.72 -12.94
CA PHE A 533 0.91 -10.95 -13.63
C PHE A 533 0.03 -9.70 -13.63
N PHE A 534 -0.11 -9.06 -12.46
CA PHE A 534 -0.84 -7.80 -12.34
C PHE A 534 -0.28 -6.73 -13.28
N ALA A 535 1.04 -6.50 -13.26
CA ALA A 535 1.70 -5.53 -14.13
C ALA A 535 1.49 -5.86 -15.62
N LEU A 536 1.78 -7.10 -16.02
CA LEU A 536 1.68 -7.54 -17.41
C LEU A 536 0.25 -7.52 -17.92
N PHE A 537 -0.74 -7.83 -17.09
CA PHE A 537 -2.14 -7.78 -17.50
C PHE A 537 -2.60 -6.35 -17.83
N THR A 538 -2.00 -5.32 -17.23
CA THR A 538 -2.33 -3.93 -17.60
C THR A 538 -1.99 -3.62 -19.07
N LEU A 539 -1.11 -4.41 -19.70
CA LEU A 539 -0.85 -4.33 -21.14
C LEU A 539 -2.00 -4.85 -22.00
N ALA A 540 -2.92 -5.67 -21.48
CA ALA A 540 -4.02 -6.20 -22.28
C ALA A 540 -4.97 -5.09 -22.77
N PRO A 541 -5.46 -4.16 -21.91
CA PRO A 541 -6.14 -2.95 -22.37
C PRO A 541 -5.29 -2.14 -23.36
N PHE A 542 -3.99 -1.97 -23.08
CA PHE A 542 -3.07 -1.23 -23.96
C PHE A 542 -3.03 -1.83 -25.38
N VAL A 543 -2.81 -3.15 -25.50
CA VAL A 543 -2.77 -3.88 -26.77
C VAL A 543 -4.12 -3.83 -27.48
N LEU A 544 -5.23 -3.97 -26.73
CA LEU A 544 -6.57 -3.80 -27.30
C LEU A 544 -6.74 -2.39 -27.88
N GLY A 545 -6.31 -1.35 -27.17
CA GLY A 545 -6.30 0.04 -27.64
C GLY A 545 -5.51 0.21 -28.94
N LEU A 546 -4.33 -0.40 -29.05
CA LEU A 546 -3.53 -0.40 -30.28
C LEU A 546 -4.27 -1.09 -31.43
N ALA A 547 -4.86 -2.25 -31.15
CA ALA A 547 -5.56 -3.05 -32.14
C ALA A 547 -6.81 -2.34 -32.68
N VAL A 548 -7.57 -1.64 -31.83
CA VAL A 548 -8.78 -0.94 -32.26
C VAL A 548 -8.49 0.42 -32.88
N SER A 549 -7.36 1.07 -32.57
CA SER A 549 -7.03 2.44 -33.01
C SER A 549 -7.18 2.72 -34.51
N PRO A 550 -6.94 1.78 -35.44
CA PRO A 550 -7.11 2.02 -36.87
C PRO A 550 -8.58 2.04 -37.36
N PHE A 551 -9.52 1.57 -36.55
CA PHE A 551 -10.90 1.35 -36.99
C PHE A 551 -11.81 2.58 -36.77
N PRO A 552 -12.85 2.79 -37.60
CA PRO A 552 -13.73 3.97 -37.48
C PRO A 552 -14.47 4.09 -36.14
N PHE A 553 -14.76 2.96 -35.46
CA PHE A 553 -15.44 2.96 -34.17
C PHE A 553 -14.48 3.14 -32.97
N ALA A 554 -13.18 3.32 -33.21
CA ALA A 554 -12.15 3.35 -32.17
C ALA A 554 -12.43 4.38 -31.09
N SER A 555 -13.01 5.53 -31.44
CA SER A 555 -13.35 6.60 -30.49
C SER A 555 -14.19 6.10 -29.30
N LYS A 556 -15.15 5.19 -29.55
CA LYS A 556 -16.03 4.61 -28.52
C LYS A 556 -15.28 3.76 -27.49
N VAL A 557 -14.12 3.21 -27.85
CA VAL A 557 -13.27 2.39 -26.97
C VAL A 557 -12.14 3.24 -26.37
N LEU A 558 -11.46 4.03 -27.20
CA LEU A 558 -10.29 4.83 -26.82
C LEU A 558 -10.62 5.92 -25.79
N GLN A 559 -11.86 6.41 -25.74
CA GLN A 559 -12.31 7.36 -24.71
C GLN A 559 -12.13 6.84 -23.27
N TYR A 560 -12.00 5.52 -23.08
CA TYR A 560 -11.72 4.89 -21.78
C TYR A 560 -10.23 4.68 -21.48
N TYR A 561 -9.33 5.40 -22.18
CA TYR A 561 -7.88 5.43 -21.96
C TYR A 561 -7.25 4.04 -21.70
N PRO A 562 -7.39 3.09 -22.65
CA PRO A 562 -6.82 1.74 -22.50
C PRO A 562 -5.31 1.72 -22.20
N PHE A 563 -4.60 2.80 -22.53
CA PHE A 563 -3.15 2.88 -22.43
C PHE A 563 -2.63 3.32 -21.05
N ARG A 564 -3.51 3.88 -20.22
CA ARG A 564 -3.14 4.70 -19.05
C ARG A 564 -2.30 3.95 -18.02
N VAL A 565 -2.79 2.80 -17.59
CA VAL A 565 -2.25 2.09 -16.42
C VAL A 565 -0.92 1.39 -16.74
N ALA A 566 -0.82 0.83 -17.95
CA ALA A 566 0.38 0.11 -18.39
C ALA A 566 1.59 1.01 -18.52
N ASP A 567 1.41 2.23 -19.02
CA ASP A 567 2.47 3.22 -19.22
C ASP A 567 3.27 3.46 -17.94
N THR A 568 2.58 3.37 -16.80
CA THR A 568 3.16 3.65 -15.49
C THR A 568 3.53 2.39 -14.70
N LEU A 569 2.63 1.41 -14.60
CA LEU A 569 2.84 0.25 -13.71
C LEU A 569 3.85 -0.75 -14.25
N VAL A 570 3.99 -0.87 -15.57
CA VAL A 570 4.99 -1.77 -16.19
C VAL A 570 6.41 -1.26 -15.93
N PRO A 571 6.77 0.02 -16.18
CA PRO A 571 8.08 0.54 -15.82
C PRO A 571 8.35 0.51 -14.33
N LEU A 572 7.38 0.90 -13.50
CA LEU A 572 7.55 0.93 -12.05
C LEU A 572 7.86 -0.46 -11.47
N LEU A 573 7.02 -1.45 -11.74
CA LEU A 573 7.20 -2.80 -11.22
C LEU A 573 8.36 -3.53 -11.92
N GLY A 574 8.59 -3.26 -13.20
CA GLY A 574 9.74 -3.78 -13.93
C GLY A 574 11.06 -3.28 -13.34
N LEU A 575 11.16 -1.99 -13.00
CA LEU A 575 12.35 -1.41 -12.37
C LEU A 575 12.58 -1.94 -10.95
N LEU A 576 11.50 -2.12 -10.17
CA LEU A 576 11.56 -2.73 -8.84
C LEU A 576 12.04 -4.20 -8.87
N ILE A 577 12.00 -4.87 -10.03
CA ILE A 577 12.50 -6.23 -10.21
C ILE A 577 13.90 -6.25 -10.85
N ILE A 578 14.10 -5.46 -11.92
CA ILE A 578 15.35 -5.48 -12.69
C ILE A 578 16.54 -5.00 -11.87
N VAL A 579 16.36 -3.98 -11.03
CA VAL A 579 17.46 -3.42 -10.23
C VAL A 579 17.94 -4.45 -9.20
N PRO A 580 17.09 -5.04 -8.33
CA PRO A 580 17.52 -6.12 -7.45
C PRO A 580 18.09 -7.34 -8.19
N ALA A 581 17.54 -7.69 -9.36
CA ALA A 581 18.03 -8.80 -10.15
C ALA A 581 19.45 -8.54 -10.68
N PHE A 582 19.71 -7.33 -11.18
CA PHE A 582 21.05 -6.89 -11.59
C PHE A 582 22.06 -7.04 -10.46
N PHE A 583 21.76 -6.50 -9.27
CA PHE A 583 22.65 -6.63 -8.11
C PHE A 583 22.83 -8.10 -7.69
N ARG A 584 21.80 -8.94 -7.80
CA ARG A 584 21.85 -10.36 -7.43
C ARG A 584 22.67 -11.21 -8.39
N TYR A 585 22.58 -10.98 -9.69
CA TYR A 585 23.09 -11.89 -10.71
C TYR A 585 24.30 -11.36 -11.48
N VAL A 586 24.50 -10.05 -11.54
CA VAL A 586 25.62 -9.43 -12.25
C VAL A 586 26.77 -9.10 -11.31
N LEU A 587 26.48 -8.65 -10.08
CA LEU A 587 27.50 -8.22 -9.13
C LEU A 587 27.85 -9.30 -8.09
N PRO A 588 29.16 -9.47 -7.77
CA PRO A 588 29.59 -10.35 -6.69
C PRO A 588 29.04 -9.84 -5.35
N ARG A 589 28.75 -10.76 -4.41
CA ARG A 589 28.08 -10.44 -3.14
C ARG A 589 28.74 -9.28 -2.38
N ALA A 590 30.07 -9.26 -2.32
CA ALA A 590 30.85 -8.22 -1.64
C ALA A 590 30.70 -6.82 -2.26
N ALA A 591 30.41 -6.71 -3.56
CA ALA A 591 30.31 -5.43 -4.26
C ALA A 591 28.91 -4.82 -4.26
N ARG A 592 27.86 -5.58 -3.90
CA ARG A 592 26.46 -5.15 -4.07
C ARG A 592 26.13 -3.89 -3.28
N LEU A 593 26.41 -3.90 -1.98
CA LEU A 593 26.10 -2.76 -1.10
C LEU A 593 27.03 -1.56 -1.34
N PRO A 594 28.36 -1.72 -1.54
CA PRO A 594 29.23 -0.62 -1.91
C PRO A 594 28.79 0.10 -3.20
N VAL A 595 28.54 -0.66 -4.28
CA VAL A 595 28.10 -0.09 -5.56
C VAL A 595 26.73 0.58 -5.42
N ALA A 596 25.79 -0.05 -4.70
CA ALA A 596 24.50 0.56 -4.43
C ALA A 596 24.63 1.85 -3.60
N GLY A 597 25.54 1.89 -2.62
CA GLY A 597 25.82 3.07 -1.82
C GLY A 597 26.32 4.24 -2.67
N VAL A 598 27.26 3.99 -3.58
CA VAL A 598 27.74 5.01 -4.54
C VAL A 598 26.60 5.54 -5.40
N LEU A 599 25.77 4.65 -5.96
CA LEU A 599 24.63 5.07 -6.79
C LEU A 599 23.59 5.87 -5.99
N VAL A 600 23.28 5.45 -4.76
CA VAL A 600 22.39 6.19 -3.87
C VAL A 600 22.93 7.60 -3.61
N VAL A 601 24.23 7.75 -3.35
CA VAL A 601 24.88 9.06 -3.16
C VAL A 601 24.79 9.91 -4.43
N LEU A 602 25.13 9.36 -5.60
CA LEU A 602 25.06 10.09 -6.87
C LEU A 602 23.64 10.57 -7.20
N ILE A 603 22.64 9.70 -7.04
CA ILE A 603 21.22 10.05 -7.24
C ILE A 603 20.80 11.13 -6.24
N THR A 604 21.19 10.99 -4.97
CA THR A 604 20.86 11.97 -3.92
C THR A 604 21.50 13.31 -4.18
N LEU A 605 22.76 13.36 -4.63
CA LEU A 605 23.45 14.59 -5.02
C LEU A 605 22.75 15.25 -6.21
N GLY A 606 22.36 14.49 -7.23
CA GLY A 606 21.61 15.01 -8.37
C GLY A 606 20.26 15.61 -7.97
N VAL A 607 19.50 14.87 -7.15
CA VAL A 607 18.23 15.33 -6.57
C VAL A 607 18.42 16.60 -5.74
N THR A 608 19.44 16.63 -4.88
CA THR A 608 19.72 17.78 -4.00
C THR A 608 20.15 18.99 -4.81
N GLY A 609 20.98 18.80 -5.84
CA GLY A 609 21.36 19.85 -6.78
C GLY A 609 20.16 20.45 -7.50
N GLN A 610 19.24 19.61 -7.99
CA GLN A 610 17.99 20.06 -8.60
C GLN A 610 17.11 20.82 -7.60
N PHE A 611 16.97 20.30 -6.38
CA PHE A 611 16.22 20.96 -5.32
C PHE A 611 16.80 22.34 -4.97
N LEU A 612 18.13 22.45 -4.79
CA LEU A 612 18.78 23.73 -4.49
C LEU A 612 18.65 24.73 -5.65
N HIS A 613 18.78 24.24 -6.89
CA HIS A 613 18.53 25.05 -8.08
C HIS A 613 17.08 25.58 -8.10
N ASP A 614 16.08 24.73 -7.80
CA ASP A 614 14.68 25.16 -7.79
C ASP A 614 14.36 26.06 -6.58
N LEU A 615 15.04 25.86 -5.45
CA LEU A 615 14.93 26.69 -4.25
C LEU A 615 15.44 28.11 -4.50
N ASP A 616 16.59 28.27 -5.17
CA ASP A 616 17.15 29.58 -5.55
C ASP A 616 16.19 30.38 -6.45
N ARG A 617 15.45 29.66 -7.30
CA ARG A 617 14.48 30.25 -8.22
C ARG A 617 13.12 30.57 -7.61
N LEU A 618 12.84 30.18 -6.36
CA LEU A 618 11.58 30.53 -5.69
C LEU A 618 11.36 32.06 -5.62
N GLY A 619 12.44 32.82 -5.44
CA GLY A 619 12.39 34.29 -5.44
C GLY A 619 12.11 34.92 -6.81
N GLU A 620 12.25 34.17 -7.91
CA GLU A 620 11.94 34.64 -9.27
C GLU A 620 10.44 34.66 -9.56
N TYR A 621 9.65 33.91 -8.79
CA TYR A 621 8.20 33.84 -8.94
C TYR A 621 7.53 34.94 -8.09
N PRO A 622 6.77 35.88 -8.70
CA PRO A 622 5.87 36.73 -7.92
C PRO A 622 4.90 35.86 -7.11
N ARG A 623 4.33 36.41 -6.02
CA ARG A 623 3.37 35.68 -5.15
C ARG A 623 2.35 34.93 -6.02
N GLY A 624 2.25 33.61 -5.84
CA GLY A 624 1.31 32.76 -6.59
C GLY A 624 1.80 32.23 -7.95
N GLY A 625 3.11 32.31 -8.26
CA GLY A 625 3.76 31.93 -9.53
C GLY A 625 3.13 30.76 -10.32
N TYR A 626 2.72 31.08 -11.55
CA TYR A 626 2.13 30.18 -12.53
C TYR A 626 3.15 29.72 -13.58
N TRP A 627 2.94 28.53 -14.13
CA TRP A 627 3.79 27.91 -15.14
C TRP A 627 3.96 28.78 -16.41
N GLY A 628 5.20 29.22 -16.69
CA GLY A 628 5.56 29.97 -17.91
C GLY A 628 6.78 30.89 -17.71
N SER A 629 7.49 31.23 -18.80
CA SER A 629 8.69 32.09 -18.78
C SER A 629 8.48 33.36 -17.95
N THR A 630 9.38 33.63 -17.01
CA THR A 630 9.31 34.66 -15.94
C THR A 630 8.83 36.05 -16.38
N HIS A 631 9.11 36.50 -17.60
CA HIS A 631 8.61 37.79 -18.11
C HIS A 631 7.12 37.79 -18.52
N LYS A 632 6.63 36.72 -19.16
CA LYS A 632 5.21 36.62 -19.54
C LYS A 632 4.29 36.55 -18.31
N THR A 633 4.81 35.99 -17.22
CA THR A 633 4.07 35.75 -15.99
C THR A 633 3.87 37.04 -15.19
N LYS A 634 4.89 37.92 -15.08
CA LYS A 634 4.76 39.21 -14.36
C LYS A 634 3.72 40.15 -14.97
N GLU A 635 3.69 40.26 -16.31
CA GLU A 635 2.66 41.06 -17.02
C GLU A 635 1.24 40.51 -16.75
N LEU A 636 1.11 39.18 -16.67
CA LEU A 636 -0.17 38.50 -16.42
C LEU A 636 -0.66 38.69 -14.96
N TYR A 637 0.25 38.78 -13.99
CA TYR A 637 -0.14 39.13 -12.61
C TYR A 637 -0.62 40.57 -12.53
N ALA A 638 0.14 41.52 -13.08
CA ALA A 638 -0.24 42.94 -13.03
C ALA A 638 -1.63 43.21 -13.64
N ILE A 639 -1.96 42.53 -14.75
CA ILE A 639 -3.29 42.64 -15.35
C ILE A 639 -4.37 41.96 -14.50
N CYS A 640 -4.09 40.80 -13.89
CA CYS A 640 -5.07 40.13 -13.04
C CYS A 640 -5.29 40.87 -11.71
N ASP A 641 -4.26 41.42 -11.09
CA ASP A 641 -4.36 42.28 -9.90
C ASP A 641 -5.27 43.48 -10.21
N TRP A 642 -5.02 44.15 -11.35
CA TRP A 642 -5.88 45.25 -11.79
C TRP A 642 -7.33 44.80 -12.02
N VAL A 643 -7.55 43.65 -12.70
CA VAL A 643 -8.90 43.10 -12.94
C VAL A 643 -9.60 42.80 -11.61
N GLN A 644 -8.91 42.21 -10.64
CA GLN A 644 -9.47 41.91 -9.33
C GLN A 644 -9.92 43.17 -8.58
N GLU A 645 -9.13 44.24 -8.66
CA GLU A 645 -9.37 45.50 -7.96
C GLU A 645 -10.42 46.40 -8.65
N ASN A 646 -10.52 46.33 -9.99
CA ASN A 646 -11.26 47.33 -10.78
C ASN A 646 -12.48 46.79 -11.54
N THR A 647 -12.82 45.50 -11.41
CA THR A 647 -14.01 44.92 -12.04
C THR A 647 -14.93 44.26 -11.00
N PRO A 648 -16.26 44.23 -11.17
CA PRO A 648 -17.14 43.49 -10.26
C PRO A 648 -16.88 41.98 -10.30
N ARG A 649 -16.95 41.29 -9.15
CA ARG A 649 -16.64 39.84 -9.00
C ARG A 649 -17.39 38.91 -9.95
N GLY A 650 -18.66 39.21 -10.27
CA GLY A 650 -19.48 38.41 -11.18
C GLY A 650 -19.30 38.74 -12.66
N SER A 651 -18.46 39.71 -13.02
CA SER A 651 -18.31 40.15 -14.41
C SER A 651 -17.60 39.09 -15.24
N ARG A 652 -18.28 38.56 -16.25
CA ARG A 652 -17.70 37.56 -17.16
C ARG A 652 -16.67 38.20 -18.09
N MET A 653 -15.51 37.56 -18.17
CA MET A 653 -14.40 37.99 -19.01
C MET A 653 -14.43 37.22 -20.34
N ILE A 654 -14.36 37.95 -21.45
CA ILE A 654 -14.09 37.39 -22.77
C ILE A 654 -12.57 37.27 -22.92
N VAL A 655 -12.07 36.05 -23.01
CA VAL A 655 -10.63 35.75 -23.13
C VAL A 655 -10.38 34.54 -24.02
N SER A 656 -9.22 34.50 -24.68
CA SER A 656 -8.83 33.35 -25.50
C SER A 656 -8.98 32.04 -24.70
N PRO A 657 -9.69 31.01 -25.24
CA PRO A 657 -9.93 29.74 -24.54
C PRO A 657 -8.64 28.96 -24.24
N ARG A 658 -7.53 29.34 -24.88
CA ARG A 658 -6.21 28.76 -24.60
C ARG A 658 -5.66 29.17 -23.23
N ILE A 659 -6.07 30.32 -22.70
CA ILE A 659 -5.56 30.88 -21.44
C ILE A 659 -6.48 30.45 -20.29
N ASN A 660 -6.32 29.22 -19.83
CA ASN A 660 -7.15 28.60 -18.78
C ASN A 660 -6.82 29.05 -17.34
N VAL A 661 -5.89 30.00 -17.16
CA VAL A 661 -5.46 30.46 -15.83
C VAL A 661 -6.25 31.68 -15.34
N ILE A 662 -6.96 32.37 -16.23
CA ILE A 662 -7.66 33.61 -15.89
C ILE A 662 -8.66 33.42 -14.75
N PRO A 663 -9.51 32.38 -14.72
CA PRO A 663 -10.43 32.20 -13.60
C PRO A 663 -9.71 32.03 -12.26
N TYR A 664 -8.52 31.41 -12.28
CA TYR A 664 -7.70 31.19 -11.09
C TYR A 664 -7.03 32.49 -10.62
N LEU A 665 -6.36 33.21 -11.52
CA LEU A 665 -5.56 34.38 -11.16
C LEU A 665 -6.37 35.66 -11.05
N CYS A 666 -7.33 35.89 -11.95
CA CYS A 666 -8.12 37.11 -11.96
C CYS A 666 -9.38 36.97 -11.06
N GLU A 667 -9.71 35.76 -10.60
CA GLU A 667 -10.95 35.47 -9.86
C GLU A 667 -12.19 36.07 -10.56
N ARG A 668 -12.29 35.88 -11.88
CA ARG A 668 -13.45 36.26 -12.69
C ARG A 668 -13.94 35.11 -13.55
N PRO A 669 -15.27 34.95 -13.73
CA PRO A 669 -15.81 33.89 -14.58
C PRO A 669 -15.39 34.09 -16.03
N VAL A 670 -15.14 32.99 -16.74
CA VAL A 670 -14.88 32.99 -18.19
C VAL A 670 -15.95 32.18 -18.93
N VAL A 671 -16.01 32.36 -20.26
CA VAL A 671 -17.00 31.67 -21.09
C VAL A 671 -16.65 30.21 -21.32
N VAL A 672 -15.40 29.95 -21.73
CA VAL A 672 -14.93 28.62 -22.11
C VAL A 672 -13.42 28.54 -22.01
N THR A 673 -12.90 27.36 -21.67
CA THR A 673 -11.48 27.03 -21.82
C THR A 673 -11.34 25.78 -22.68
N PHE A 674 -10.29 25.73 -23.52
CA PHE A 674 -10.01 24.56 -24.36
C PHE A 674 -9.55 23.35 -23.52
N ARG A 675 -8.92 23.63 -22.38
CA ARG A 675 -8.34 22.57 -21.58
C ARG A 675 -9.39 21.79 -20.81
N ASP A 676 -10.33 22.51 -20.23
CA ASP A 676 -11.27 21.98 -19.25
C ASP A 676 -12.50 21.49 -20.00
N VAL A 677 -12.69 20.18 -20.01
CA VAL A 677 -13.72 19.53 -20.84
C VAL A 677 -14.79 18.93 -19.93
N PRO A 678 -16.08 19.18 -20.20
CA PRO A 678 -17.15 18.64 -19.39
C PRO A 678 -17.29 17.13 -19.62
N SER A 679 -18.05 16.46 -18.75
CA SER A 679 -18.13 15.01 -18.80
C SER A 679 -19.44 14.46 -19.39
N SER A 680 -20.48 15.29 -19.60
CA SER A 680 -21.73 14.88 -20.27
C SER A 680 -21.70 15.16 -21.76
N ALA A 681 -22.48 14.40 -22.55
CA ALA A 681 -22.57 14.63 -23.99
C ALA A 681 -23.20 16.00 -24.32
N VAL A 682 -24.21 16.42 -23.56
CA VAL A 682 -24.91 17.70 -23.74
C VAL A 682 -23.97 18.87 -23.43
N ASP A 683 -23.30 18.84 -22.28
CA ASP A 683 -22.36 19.90 -21.91
C ASP A 683 -21.16 19.91 -22.87
N LEU A 684 -20.76 18.75 -23.40
CA LEU A 684 -19.65 18.66 -24.35
C LEU A 684 -20.00 19.29 -25.71
N GLU A 685 -21.25 19.19 -26.15
CA GLU A 685 -21.74 19.89 -27.33
C GLU A 685 -21.73 21.40 -27.11
N GLU A 686 -22.26 21.88 -25.98
CA GLU A 686 -22.24 23.30 -25.63
C GLU A 686 -20.79 23.83 -25.50
N TRP A 687 -19.91 23.07 -24.87
CA TRP A 687 -18.48 23.38 -24.79
C TRP A 687 -17.86 23.55 -26.19
N TYR A 688 -18.19 22.66 -27.12
CA TYR A 688 -17.68 22.74 -28.47
C TYR A 688 -18.23 23.95 -29.22
N GLN A 689 -19.52 24.24 -29.07
CA GLN A 689 -20.15 25.41 -29.67
C GLN A 689 -19.50 26.71 -29.17
N ARG A 690 -19.26 26.83 -27.86
CA ARG A 690 -18.52 27.97 -27.29
C ARG A 690 -17.13 28.10 -27.89
N LEU A 691 -16.42 26.99 -28.17
CA LEU A 691 -15.12 27.05 -28.85
C LEU A 691 -15.21 27.50 -30.31
N ILE A 692 -16.28 27.14 -31.02
CA ILE A 692 -16.56 27.60 -32.39
C ILE A 692 -16.79 29.11 -32.40
N ASP A 693 -17.58 29.63 -31.46
CA ASP A 693 -17.85 31.07 -31.36
C ASP A 693 -16.55 31.85 -31.10
N PHE A 694 -15.69 31.32 -30.22
CA PHE A 694 -14.35 31.87 -29.97
C PHE A 694 -13.33 31.60 -31.10
N ASN A 695 -13.74 30.88 -32.15
CA ASN A 695 -13.03 30.74 -33.42
C ASN A 695 -13.75 31.50 -34.55
N ALA A 696 -14.40 32.61 -34.21
CA ALA A 696 -15.09 33.50 -35.14
C ALA A 696 -16.30 32.84 -35.84
N GLY A 697 -16.91 31.86 -35.18
CA GLY A 697 -18.01 31.06 -35.73
C GLY A 697 -17.54 29.95 -36.69
N GLU A 698 -16.23 29.79 -36.91
CA GLU A 698 -15.68 28.77 -37.80
C GLU A 698 -15.37 27.49 -37.02
N VAL A 699 -15.71 26.33 -37.60
CA VAL A 699 -15.33 25.03 -37.05
C VAL A 699 -13.80 24.89 -37.10
N PRO A 700 -13.11 24.60 -35.97
CA PRO A 700 -11.67 24.44 -35.99
C PRO A 700 -11.23 23.30 -36.90
N ASN A 701 -10.26 23.57 -37.76
CA ASN A 701 -9.75 22.61 -38.76
C ASN A 701 -8.60 21.74 -38.23
N LYS A 702 -8.02 22.12 -37.09
CA LYS A 702 -6.95 21.37 -36.40
C LYS A 702 -7.51 20.58 -35.22
N GLN A 703 -6.64 19.76 -34.63
CA GLN A 703 -6.94 18.87 -33.51
C GLN A 703 -5.89 19.01 -32.40
N GLY A 704 -6.22 18.58 -31.18
CA GLY A 704 -5.35 18.62 -30.01
C GLY A 704 -4.80 20.02 -29.72
N TYR A 705 -3.53 20.11 -29.36
CA TYR A 705 -2.87 21.41 -29.12
C TYR A 705 -2.84 22.32 -30.35
N ALA A 706 -2.90 21.76 -31.57
CA ALA A 706 -2.97 22.58 -32.78
C ALA A 706 -4.33 23.28 -32.95
N ALA A 707 -5.43 22.67 -32.49
CA ALA A 707 -6.74 23.31 -32.42
C ALA A 707 -6.73 24.49 -31.43
N ALA A 708 -6.19 24.29 -30.22
CA ALA A 708 -6.04 25.37 -29.25
C ALA A 708 -5.22 26.55 -29.81
N ASN A 709 -4.17 26.26 -30.59
CA ASN A 709 -3.35 27.27 -31.26
C ASN A 709 -4.06 27.97 -32.43
N GLU A 710 -4.97 27.28 -33.12
CA GLU A 710 -5.82 27.85 -34.16
C GLU A 710 -6.80 28.83 -33.54
N ILE A 711 -7.61 28.37 -32.59
CA ILE A 711 -8.61 29.17 -31.87
C ILE A 711 -7.98 30.43 -31.27
N ASP A 712 -6.84 30.28 -30.58
CA ASP A 712 -6.11 31.42 -30.01
C ASP A 712 -5.64 32.43 -31.07
N ARG A 713 -5.19 31.96 -32.24
CA ARG A 713 -4.77 32.87 -33.33
C ARG A 713 -5.97 33.58 -33.96
N THR A 714 -7.07 32.87 -34.16
CA THR A 714 -8.31 33.42 -34.73
C THR A 714 -8.92 34.43 -33.78
N PHE A 715 -9.07 34.08 -32.50
CA PHE A 715 -9.55 34.96 -31.44
C PHE A 715 -8.81 36.29 -31.44
N ASN A 716 -7.47 36.27 -31.37
CA ASN A 716 -6.66 37.50 -31.34
C ASN A 716 -6.71 38.33 -32.64
N ARG A 717 -7.37 37.85 -33.70
CA ARG A 717 -7.57 38.54 -34.99
C ARG A 717 -9.02 38.92 -35.27
N MET A 718 -9.93 38.65 -34.33
CA MET A 718 -11.33 39.03 -34.47
C MET A 718 -11.48 40.55 -34.61
N THR A 719 -12.51 40.93 -35.34
CA THR A 719 -12.97 42.31 -35.47
C THR A 719 -13.66 42.78 -34.19
N GLU A 720 -13.75 44.10 -34.00
CA GLU A 720 -14.49 44.71 -32.90
C GLU A 720 -15.93 44.21 -32.82
N ARG A 721 -16.60 44.13 -33.97
CA ARG A 721 -17.97 43.61 -34.07
C ARG A 721 -18.09 42.20 -33.50
N GLN A 722 -17.15 41.30 -33.84
CA GLN A 722 -17.16 39.93 -33.35
C GLN A 722 -16.94 39.86 -31.83
N TYR A 723 -16.04 40.69 -31.28
CA TYR A 723 -15.88 40.75 -29.82
C TYR A 723 -17.13 41.30 -29.11
N LEU A 724 -17.80 42.31 -29.69
CA LEU A 724 -19.05 42.85 -29.17
C LEU A 724 -20.20 41.83 -29.23
N GLU A 725 -20.27 41.05 -30.31
CA GLU A 725 -21.23 39.95 -30.45
C GLU A 725 -20.99 38.86 -29.37
N LEU A 726 -19.73 38.46 -29.14
CA LEU A 726 -19.37 37.55 -28.04
C LEU A 726 -19.73 38.12 -26.66
N GLY A 727 -19.48 39.42 -26.44
CA GLY A 727 -19.84 40.10 -25.20
C GLY A 727 -21.35 40.10 -24.96
N LYS A 728 -22.17 40.29 -25.99
CA LYS A 728 -23.64 40.23 -25.89
C LYS A 728 -24.15 38.81 -25.66
N GLU A 729 -23.67 37.86 -26.45
CA GLU A 729 -24.11 36.46 -26.38
C GLU A 729 -23.84 35.85 -25.00
N TYR A 730 -22.66 36.14 -24.46
CA TYR A 730 -22.21 35.54 -23.21
C TYR A 730 -22.21 36.50 -22.02
N ASP A 731 -22.94 37.61 -22.08
CA ASP A 731 -23.01 38.61 -20.99
C ASP A 731 -21.61 38.98 -20.44
N GLY A 732 -20.67 39.18 -21.38
CA GLY A 732 -19.27 39.46 -21.13
C GLY A 732 -18.99 40.95 -21.23
N ARG A 733 -18.68 41.59 -20.10
CA ARG A 733 -18.47 43.04 -20.03
C ARG A 733 -17.06 43.47 -20.42
N TYR A 734 -16.07 42.61 -20.20
CA TYR A 734 -14.66 42.93 -20.37
C TYR A 734 -13.98 41.95 -21.32
N LEU A 735 -13.18 42.48 -22.25
CA LEU A 735 -12.32 41.72 -23.15
C LEU A 735 -10.88 41.77 -22.65
N LEU A 736 -10.30 40.61 -22.37
CA LEU A 736 -8.89 40.45 -22.03
C LEU A 736 -8.15 39.77 -23.19
N VAL A 737 -7.22 40.50 -23.80
CA VAL A 737 -6.49 40.05 -25.01
C VAL A 737 -4.98 40.12 -24.82
N TYR A 738 -4.28 39.18 -25.46
CA TYR A 738 -2.83 39.13 -25.54
C TYR A 738 -2.37 39.68 -26.90
N ARG A 739 -1.22 40.37 -26.93
CA ARG A 739 -0.64 41.10 -28.07
C ARG A 739 -1.41 42.34 -28.54
N ARG A 740 -2.15 43.00 -27.63
CA ARG A 740 -2.77 44.34 -27.78
C ARG A 740 -3.22 44.67 -29.23
N PRO A 741 -4.30 44.07 -29.75
CA PRO A 741 -4.85 44.44 -31.04
C PRO A 741 -5.28 45.92 -31.03
N ASN A 742 -5.17 46.58 -32.19
CA ASN A 742 -5.65 47.95 -32.34
C ASN A 742 -7.17 47.92 -32.55
N LEU A 743 -7.93 48.10 -31.46
CA LEU A 743 -9.39 48.11 -31.43
C LEU A 743 -9.86 49.50 -31.02
N ALA A 744 -10.88 50.03 -31.68
CA ALA A 744 -11.61 51.26 -31.34
C ALA A 744 -12.62 51.03 -30.19
N LEU A 745 -12.28 50.15 -29.25
CA LEU A 745 -13.03 49.91 -28.01
C LEU A 745 -12.40 50.71 -26.86
N PRO A 746 -13.18 51.15 -25.85
CA PRO A 746 -12.64 51.81 -24.68
C PRO A 746 -11.65 50.89 -23.95
N ARG A 747 -10.38 51.28 -23.94
CA ARG A 747 -9.32 50.54 -23.24
C ARG A 747 -9.22 51.04 -21.81
N VAL A 748 -9.56 50.19 -20.86
CA VAL A 748 -9.60 50.53 -19.43
C VAL A 748 -8.27 50.26 -18.73
N TYR A 749 -7.46 49.33 -19.26
CA TYR A 749 -6.10 49.09 -18.78
C TYR A 749 -5.23 48.45 -19.86
N ALA A 750 -3.91 48.68 -19.81
CA ALA A 750 -2.94 48.00 -20.66
C ALA A 750 -1.57 47.89 -20.01
N HIS A 751 -0.89 46.77 -20.26
CA HIS A 751 0.49 46.52 -19.83
C HIS A 751 1.21 45.70 -20.91
N ASP A 752 2.26 46.25 -21.54
CA ASP A 752 3.17 45.64 -22.55
C ASP A 752 2.60 44.75 -23.68
N ARG A 753 1.93 43.64 -23.36
CA ARG A 753 1.26 42.77 -24.33
C ARG A 753 -0.19 42.48 -23.98
N TRP A 754 -0.65 42.82 -22.78
CA TRP A 754 -2.01 42.63 -22.35
C TRP A 754 -2.79 43.95 -22.38
N ALA A 755 -4.07 43.85 -22.66
CA ALA A 755 -5.00 44.95 -22.53
C ALA A 755 -6.39 44.44 -22.14
N VAL A 756 -7.09 45.25 -21.35
CA VAL A 756 -8.50 45.07 -21.03
C VAL A 756 -9.29 46.16 -21.74
N TYR A 757 -10.29 45.73 -22.52
CA TYR A 757 -11.24 46.60 -23.21
C TYR A 757 -12.63 46.41 -22.62
N LEU A 758 -13.44 47.46 -22.67
CA LEU A 758 -14.85 47.41 -22.31
C LEU A 758 -15.68 47.04 -23.55
N LEU A 759 -16.48 45.97 -23.46
CA LEU A 759 -17.35 45.51 -24.54
C LEU A 759 -18.75 46.12 -24.46
N ASP A 760 -19.21 46.48 -23.27
CA ASP A 760 -20.47 47.19 -23.11
C ASP A 760 -20.25 48.53 -22.39
N PRO A 761 -20.28 49.66 -23.13
CA PRO A 761 -20.13 50.99 -22.56
C PRO A 761 -21.44 51.59 -22.03
N VAL A 762 -22.53 50.82 -21.84
CA VAL A 762 -23.74 51.38 -21.23
C VAL A 762 -23.49 51.76 -19.76
N SER A 763 -23.48 53.08 -19.58
CA SER A 763 -23.44 53.95 -18.39
C SER A 763 -23.83 53.33 -17.04
N ASP A 764 -22.86 53.29 -16.13
CA ASP A 764 -22.94 53.95 -14.81
C ASP A 764 -21.52 54.24 -14.31
#